data_AF-A0A4R6FYP2-F1
#
_entry.id   AF-A0A4R6FYP2-F1
#
_cell.length_a   1.000
_cell.length_b   1.000
_cell.length_c   1.000
_cell.angle_alpha   90.00
_cell.angle_beta   90.00
_cell.angle_gamma   90.00
#
_symmetry.space_group_name_H-M   'P 1'
#
loop_
_entity.id
_entity.type
_entity.pdbx_description
1 polymer ?
#
loop_
_entity_poly.entity_id
_entity_poly.type
_entity_poly.pdbx_seq_one_letter_code
_entity_poly.pdbx_strand_id
1 'polypeptide(L)'
;MHSIGKPERESQNRIIQLFQNELEYVYLGNWQDEERSLPLEEGLLLNYLLGAGYTQNLALKAIAKLYSAVSNISQGLYDANKEVYKLLRYGIQVRAELGKPKETVWLIDWKNPDGNDFAIAEEVTVKGKYDKRPDVVIYVNGIAVSVLELKSSRKGLEFGIRQNLDNQKNEFIPKFFTTQQLVLAGNDTQGLRYGTIGTPEKYYLNWKEESTRNFDYSIDKYLFLLFQKDRFLELIHDFVVFDKGVKKLCRPNQFFGIKAGQQKIKEREGGIFWHTQGSGKSLTMVWLTKWIRENIENSRVLIITDREELDDQIEKLFIGVDESIYRTKSGKNLISTLNNHSPWLICSLVHKFGRNSEEGDYISYIQEIKKNLSSDFRPKGDVFVFVDECHRTQSGKLHDAMKTILPDALFFGFTGTPLLKKDKQKSIEVFGPYVGDPYKFDEAVKDGVVLDLLYEARDVTQFITDQQSIDEWFEAETKGLTDVAKTQLKQKWGTMQKVLGSKSRLEKIVFDIVKDFKIKPRLSSGEGSAMLVSGSIYQACKYYELFQNAGFKECAIITSYEPHHSDIKGEETGEGITDNLEKYAVYTKMLNGKTTEDFETEVKEKFKNEPAKMKLLIVVDKLLTGFDAPSATYLYIDKKMQDHGLFQAICRVNRGDTDDKDYGYIIDYKDLFESLKSSITDYTSGAFDEYDVEDVKGLLKDRFDEGREKLETALEKVRAICEPVHPKDEPSFIRYFCGNTEHKNELKETEQKRLSLYKATVSLIRAYANLANEMFKAGYTEAEAKSIKDEVKYYTDLRDTIKQASGEQVDFKRFEPGMRQLMDMYLDAQSSRRISDFENRSLVDLIEKLSEPEEGYQKQKSKEAVAETIENNVRKVIIEESQTNPKYYNKMSLLLDELILQRKTETMSYQQYLEEIKRLAYNLTSPTKTNNYPSTLSTPAQRALYDNLEENEMLALALDSVIQNSKLDDWRDGGIRERKLKLAVDELIKDDEKTEKLMDIIKAQKEY
;
A
#
# COMPACT_ATOMS: atom_id res chain seq x y z
N MET A 1 57.43 -1.29 -8.84
CA MET A 1 56.70 -2.51 -9.26
C MET A 1 55.23 -2.13 -9.41
N HIS A 2 54.65 -2.31 -10.61
CA HIS A 2 53.29 -1.86 -10.89
C HIS A 2 52.27 -2.74 -10.13
N SER A 3 51.50 -2.12 -9.24
CA SER A 3 50.54 -2.74 -8.32
C SER A 3 49.17 -3.05 -8.95
N ILE A 4 49.01 -2.88 -10.27
CA ILE A 4 47.73 -2.96 -10.98
C ILE A 4 47.74 -4.15 -11.94
N GLY A 5 46.71 -5.01 -11.88
CA GLY A 5 46.53 -6.16 -12.77
C GLY A 5 47.27 -7.43 -12.36
N LYS A 6 47.36 -7.68 -11.05
CA LYS A 6 48.04 -8.84 -10.44
C LYS A 6 47.49 -10.18 -10.97
N PRO A 7 48.32 -11.24 -11.06
CA PRO A 7 47.85 -12.59 -11.35
C PRO A 7 46.87 -13.11 -10.30
N GLU A 8 45.92 -13.94 -10.73
CA GLU A 8 44.92 -14.61 -9.88
C GLU A 8 45.54 -15.37 -8.70
N ARG A 9 46.72 -15.97 -8.93
CA ARG A 9 47.50 -16.70 -7.92
C ARG A 9 47.88 -15.84 -6.70
N GLU A 10 48.13 -14.55 -6.88
CA GLU A 10 48.44 -13.66 -5.75
C GLU A 10 47.21 -13.49 -4.82
N SER A 11 46.02 -13.33 -5.41
CA SER A 11 44.77 -13.26 -4.66
C SER A 11 44.46 -14.58 -3.95
N GLN A 12 44.65 -15.72 -4.63
CA GLN A 12 44.46 -17.05 -4.04
C GLN A 12 45.37 -17.30 -2.83
N ASN A 13 46.67 -17.01 -2.95
CA ASN A 13 47.62 -17.14 -1.84
C ASN A 13 47.22 -16.29 -0.63
N ARG A 14 46.75 -15.05 -0.86
CA ARG A 14 46.26 -14.16 0.19
C ARG A 14 45.00 -14.72 0.88
N ILE A 15 44.07 -15.25 0.10
CA ILE A 15 42.84 -15.85 0.62
C ILE A 15 43.15 -17.11 1.44
N ILE A 16 44.10 -17.96 1.00
CA ILE A 16 44.55 -19.12 1.79
C ILE A 16 45.10 -18.66 3.15
N GLN A 17 45.94 -17.61 3.16
CA GLN A 17 46.46 -17.05 4.40
C GLN A 17 45.35 -16.48 5.30
N LEU A 18 44.32 -15.86 4.73
CA LEU A 18 43.14 -15.40 5.48
C LEU A 18 42.45 -16.58 6.19
N PHE A 19 42.17 -17.67 5.46
CA PHE A 19 41.56 -18.87 6.05
C PHE A 19 42.42 -19.51 7.14
N GLN A 20 43.74 -19.60 6.94
CA GLN A 20 44.64 -20.21 7.92
C GLN A 20 44.83 -19.35 9.17
N ASN A 21 45.16 -18.08 8.99
CA ASN A 21 45.66 -17.23 10.07
C ASN A 21 44.54 -16.52 10.83
N GLU A 22 43.41 -16.26 10.17
CA GLU A 22 42.34 -15.41 10.73
C GLU A 22 41.05 -16.20 10.99
N LEU A 23 40.79 -17.27 10.23
CA LEU A 23 39.63 -18.15 10.44
C LEU A 23 40.00 -19.49 11.10
N GLU A 24 41.31 -19.78 11.24
CA GLU A 24 41.84 -21.01 11.82
C GLU A 24 41.38 -22.30 11.11
N TYR A 25 41.32 -22.27 9.78
CA TYR A 25 41.04 -23.44 8.95
C TYR A 25 42.34 -24.19 8.65
N VAL A 26 42.28 -25.52 8.69
CA VAL A 26 43.42 -26.38 8.33
C VAL A 26 43.65 -26.32 6.82
N TYR A 27 44.87 -26.01 6.38
CA TYR A 27 45.23 -26.10 4.97
C TYR A 27 45.73 -27.50 4.62
N LEU A 28 45.03 -28.17 3.71
CA LEU A 28 45.30 -29.54 3.31
C LEU A 28 46.34 -29.65 2.18
N GLY A 29 46.75 -28.53 1.60
CA GLY A 29 47.74 -28.47 0.54
C GLY A 29 47.17 -28.10 -0.84
N ASN A 30 48.06 -28.21 -1.83
CA ASN A 30 47.74 -28.05 -3.24
C ASN A 30 47.45 -29.42 -3.86
N TRP A 31 46.27 -29.57 -4.44
CA TRP A 31 45.76 -30.86 -4.91
C TRP A 31 45.64 -30.92 -6.44
N GLN A 32 46.44 -30.13 -7.16
CA GLN A 32 46.41 -30.09 -8.63
C GLN A 32 46.75 -31.45 -9.27
N ASP A 33 47.63 -32.21 -8.62
CA ASP A 33 48.17 -33.49 -9.10
C ASP A 33 47.47 -34.70 -8.46
N GLU A 34 46.54 -34.45 -7.52
CA GLU A 34 45.78 -35.49 -6.82
C GLU A 34 44.36 -35.60 -7.38
N GLU A 35 44.02 -36.79 -7.87
CA GLU A 35 42.73 -37.02 -8.54
C GLU A 35 41.64 -37.48 -7.57
N ARG A 36 40.53 -36.74 -7.49
CA ARG A 36 39.34 -37.10 -6.71
C ARG A 36 38.18 -37.43 -7.61
N SER A 37 37.38 -38.43 -7.26
CA SER A 37 36.14 -38.78 -7.97
C SER A 37 34.87 -38.37 -7.22
N LEU A 38 35.01 -38.00 -5.94
CA LEU A 38 33.92 -37.68 -5.04
C LEU A 38 34.28 -36.47 -4.16
N PRO A 39 33.28 -35.73 -3.66
CA PRO A 39 33.46 -34.60 -2.76
C PRO A 39 33.69 -35.01 -1.28
N LEU A 40 34.30 -36.18 -1.03
CA LEU A 40 34.46 -36.75 0.32
C LEU A 40 35.90 -37.21 0.55
N GLU A 41 36.47 -36.76 1.67
CA GLU A 41 37.72 -37.26 2.24
C GLU A 41 37.38 -38.24 3.36
N GLU A 42 37.11 -39.50 3.00
CA GLU A 42 36.58 -40.52 3.93
C GLU A 42 37.46 -40.73 5.17
N GLY A 43 38.80 -40.61 5.03
CA GLY A 43 39.73 -40.71 6.15
C GLY A 43 39.56 -39.58 7.17
N LEU A 44 39.38 -38.34 6.70
CA LEU A 44 39.13 -37.19 7.57
C LEU A 44 37.77 -37.32 8.26
N LEU A 45 36.73 -37.69 7.51
CA LEU A 45 35.39 -37.91 8.07
C LEU A 45 35.37 -39.05 9.09
N LEU A 46 36.07 -40.15 8.83
CA LEU A 46 36.20 -41.26 9.78
C LEU A 46 36.90 -40.82 11.07
N ASN A 47 38.01 -40.08 10.96
CA ASN A 47 38.75 -39.58 12.12
C ASN A 47 37.88 -38.66 12.98
N TYR A 48 37.16 -37.72 12.36
CA TYR A 48 36.18 -36.87 13.05
C TYR A 48 35.13 -37.70 13.79
N LEU A 49 34.48 -38.66 13.10
CA LEU A 49 33.42 -39.47 13.70
C LEU A 49 33.92 -40.34 14.86
N LEU A 50 35.15 -40.87 14.78
CA LEU A 50 35.78 -41.58 15.89
C LEU A 50 36.09 -40.64 17.06
N GLY A 51 36.59 -39.44 16.77
CA GLY A 51 36.84 -38.39 17.76
C GLY A 51 35.56 -37.92 18.46
N ALA A 52 34.44 -37.88 17.73
CA ALA A 52 33.10 -37.58 18.25
C ALA A 52 32.49 -38.73 19.08
N GLY A 53 33.20 -39.86 19.24
CA GLY A 53 32.81 -40.98 20.10
C GLY A 53 31.97 -42.07 19.43
N TYR A 54 31.76 -42.02 18.11
CA TYR A 54 31.09 -43.11 17.41
C TYR A 54 32.01 -44.32 17.26
N THR A 55 31.43 -45.53 17.33
CA THR A 55 32.19 -46.75 17.03
C THR A 55 32.55 -46.80 15.54
N GLN A 56 33.69 -47.43 15.23
CA GLN A 56 34.16 -47.57 13.85
C GLN A 56 33.10 -48.20 12.91
N ASN A 57 32.34 -49.18 13.39
CA ASN A 57 31.29 -49.84 12.61
C ASN A 57 30.12 -48.87 12.28
N LEU A 58 29.69 -48.06 13.26
CA LEU A 58 28.66 -47.03 13.02
C LEU A 58 29.17 -45.97 12.04
N ALA A 59 30.39 -45.48 12.25
CA ALA A 59 31.01 -44.46 11.40
C ALA A 59 31.12 -44.94 9.94
N LEU A 60 31.67 -46.14 9.70
CA LEU A 60 31.81 -46.70 8.35
C LEU A 60 30.45 -46.90 7.66
N LYS A 61 29.41 -47.32 8.40
CA LYS A 61 28.05 -47.43 7.85
C LYS A 61 27.43 -46.08 7.51
N ALA A 62 27.70 -45.05 8.31
CA ALA A 62 27.25 -43.70 8.03
C ALA A 62 27.95 -43.14 6.79
N ILE A 63 29.27 -43.30 6.70
CA ILE A 63 30.07 -42.93 5.52
C ILE A 63 29.57 -43.66 4.27
N ALA A 64 29.33 -44.97 4.34
CA ALA A 64 28.81 -45.74 3.19
C ALA A 64 27.43 -45.25 2.72
N LYS A 65 26.56 -44.82 3.64
CA LYS A 65 25.27 -44.21 3.29
C LYS A 65 25.44 -42.84 2.64
N LEU A 66 26.30 -41.99 3.18
CA LEU A 66 26.64 -40.68 2.59
C LEU A 66 27.22 -40.87 1.18
N TYR A 67 28.18 -41.79 1.03
CA TYR A 67 28.77 -42.17 -0.25
C TYR A 67 27.71 -42.56 -1.28
N SER A 68 26.75 -43.39 -0.87
CA SER A 68 25.66 -43.81 -1.76
C SER A 68 24.78 -42.64 -2.20
N ALA A 69 24.49 -41.67 -1.31
CA ALA A 69 23.70 -40.50 -1.65
C ALA A 69 24.46 -39.55 -2.60
N VAL A 70 25.73 -39.29 -2.30
CA VAL A 70 26.64 -38.46 -3.11
C VAL A 70 26.85 -39.06 -4.52
N SER A 71 26.96 -40.38 -4.61
CA SER A 71 27.18 -41.07 -5.88
C SER A 71 25.93 -41.18 -6.76
N ASN A 72 24.73 -41.04 -6.17
CA ASN A 72 23.47 -41.26 -6.86
C ASN A 72 22.89 -39.97 -7.44
N ILE A 73 23.20 -39.72 -8.72
CA ILE A 73 22.66 -38.60 -9.50
C ILE A 73 21.55 -39.02 -10.48
N SER A 74 20.94 -40.20 -10.31
CA SER A 74 19.98 -40.73 -11.29
C SER A 74 18.71 -39.87 -11.43
N GLN A 75 18.34 -39.16 -10.37
CA GLN A 75 17.21 -38.22 -10.33
C GLN A 75 17.64 -36.77 -10.66
N GLY A 76 18.93 -36.54 -10.89
CA GLY A 76 19.51 -35.22 -11.14
C GLY A 76 20.23 -34.63 -9.92
N LEU A 77 20.97 -33.54 -10.16
CA LEU A 77 21.80 -32.88 -9.15
C LEU A 77 20.98 -32.30 -7.98
N TYR A 78 19.80 -31.74 -8.27
CA TYR A 78 18.92 -31.15 -7.27
C TYR A 78 18.50 -32.19 -6.21
N ASP A 79 17.97 -33.33 -6.64
CA ASP A 79 17.50 -34.38 -5.72
C ASP A 79 18.66 -35.02 -4.96
N ALA A 80 19.80 -35.28 -5.63
CA ALA A 80 20.99 -35.79 -4.98
C ALA A 80 21.49 -34.84 -3.88
N ASN A 81 21.55 -33.53 -4.15
CA ASN A 81 21.96 -32.53 -3.17
C ASN A 81 20.93 -32.37 -2.04
N LYS A 82 19.64 -32.47 -2.34
CA LYS A 82 18.56 -32.46 -1.33
C LYS A 82 18.68 -33.65 -0.38
N GLU A 83 18.94 -34.84 -0.89
CA GLU A 83 19.13 -36.04 -0.08
C GLU A 83 20.41 -35.93 0.78
N VAL A 84 21.54 -35.49 0.21
CA VAL A 84 22.76 -35.24 0.98
C VAL A 84 22.52 -34.19 2.06
N TYR A 85 21.86 -33.07 1.74
CA TYR A 85 21.54 -32.04 2.73
C TYR A 85 20.70 -32.60 3.88
N LYS A 86 19.71 -33.47 3.62
CA LYS A 86 18.94 -34.15 4.68
C LYS A 86 19.83 -34.99 5.59
N LEU A 87 20.81 -35.72 5.03
CA LEU A 87 21.75 -36.52 5.82
C LEU A 87 22.66 -35.65 6.69
N LEU A 88 23.11 -34.49 6.17
CA LEU A 88 23.88 -33.51 6.94
C LEU A 88 23.03 -32.91 8.08
N ARG A 89 21.82 -32.45 7.74
CA ARG A 89 20.95 -31.67 8.62
C ARG A 89 20.30 -32.50 9.73
N TYR A 90 19.89 -33.74 9.44
CA TYR A 90 19.11 -34.59 10.37
C TYR A 90 19.87 -35.83 10.85
N GLY A 91 21.12 -35.97 10.42
CA GLY A 91 21.98 -37.11 10.76
C GLY A 91 21.59 -38.40 10.04
N ILE A 92 22.46 -39.40 10.16
CA ILE A 92 22.30 -40.70 9.51
C ILE A 92 21.91 -41.74 10.54
N GLN A 93 20.71 -42.31 10.41
CA GLN A 93 20.30 -43.44 11.25
C GLN A 93 20.92 -44.76 10.76
N VAL A 94 21.79 -45.37 11.58
CA VAL A 94 22.46 -46.65 11.32
C VAL A 94 22.36 -47.58 12.53
N ARG A 95 22.63 -48.88 12.35
CA ARG A 95 22.68 -49.87 13.45
C ARG A 95 24.07 -50.47 13.51
N ALA A 96 24.63 -50.60 14.71
CA ALA A 96 25.90 -51.27 14.92
C ALA A 96 25.83 -52.72 14.42
N GLU A 97 24.78 -53.45 14.78
CA GLU A 97 24.55 -54.85 14.40
C GLU A 97 23.05 -55.17 14.27
N LEU A 98 22.73 -56.30 13.64
CA LEU A 98 21.37 -56.84 13.59
C LEU A 98 20.88 -57.12 15.03
N GLY A 99 19.73 -56.57 15.40
CA GLY A 99 19.16 -56.69 16.76
C GLY A 99 19.48 -55.54 17.72
N LYS A 100 20.37 -54.61 17.37
CA LYS A 100 20.59 -53.35 18.11
C LYS A 100 19.66 -52.22 17.63
N PRO A 101 19.30 -51.24 18.48
CA PRO A 101 18.53 -50.07 18.06
C PRO A 101 19.29 -49.25 17.00
N LYS A 102 18.57 -48.41 16.25
CA LYS A 102 19.21 -47.43 15.37
C LYS A 102 19.79 -46.32 16.24
N GLU A 103 20.99 -45.88 15.90
CA GLU A 103 21.65 -44.71 16.43
C GLU A 103 21.77 -43.67 15.31
N THR A 104 21.62 -42.39 15.65
CA THR A 104 21.82 -41.28 14.72
C THR A 104 23.26 -40.84 14.78
N VAL A 105 23.97 -40.97 13.66
CA VAL A 105 25.33 -40.46 13.48
C VAL A 105 25.26 -39.08 12.86
N TRP A 106 25.77 -38.08 13.56
CA TRP A 106 25.85 -36.69 13.08
C TRP A 106 27.15 -36.50 12.29
N LEU A 107 27.03 -36.04 11.05
CA LEU A 107 28.18 -35.74 10.18
C LEU A 107 28.78 -34.35 10.46
N ILE A 108 28.00 -33.48 11.08
CA ILE A 108 28.37 -32.13 11.50
C ILE A 108 27.84 -31.94 12.92
N ASP A 109 28.67 -31.41 13.81
CA ASP A 109 28.27 -30.97 15.13
C ASP A 109 27.67 -29.57 15.02
N TRP A 110 26.35 -29.52 14.88
CA TRP A 110 25.60 -28.27 14.79
C TRP A 110 25.50 -27.52 16.12
N LYS A 111 25.74 -28.20 17.25
CA LYS A 111 25.60 -27.61 18.59
C LYS A 111 26.88 -26.91 19.05
N ASN A 112 28.02 -27.47 18.70
CA ASN A 112 29.33 -26.91 19.00
C ASN A 112 30.13 -26.74 17.71
N PRO A 113 30.06 -25.57 17.04
CA PRO A 113 30.74 -25.35 15.78
C PRO A 113 32.24 -25.64 15.84
N ASP A 114 32.94 -25.22 16.88
CA ASP A 114 34.37 -25.50 17.09
C ASP A 114 34.72 -26.99 17.29
N GLY A 115 33.71 -27.83 17.53
CA GLY A 115 33.86 -29.28 17.57
C GLY A 115 34.05 -29.92 16.19
N ASN A 116 33.93 -29.16 15.10
CA ASN A 116 34.11 -29.62 13.72
C ASN A 116 35.51 -29.30 13.19
N ASP A 117 36.00 -30.15 12.30
CA ASP A 117 37.25 -29.94 11.57
C ASP A 117 36.99 -29.12 10.30
N PHE A 118 37.38 -27.83 10.33
CA PHE A 118 37.30 -26.94 9.18
C PHE A 118 38.61 -26.93 8.41
N ALA A 119 38.53 -27.13 7.09
CA ALA A 119 39.73 -27.20 6.26
C ALA A 119 39.52 -26.57 4.87
N ILE A 120 40.63 -26.19 4.23
CA ILE A 120 40.67 -25.74 2.84
C ILE A 120 41.74 -26.49 2.06
N ALA A 121 41.47 -26.73 0.77
CA ALA A 121 42.45 -27.20 -0.19
C ALA A 121 42.42 -26.30 -1.42
N GLU A 122 43.55 -26.15 -2.10
CA GLU A 122 43.64 -25.38 -3.34
C GLU A 122 43.84 -26.27 -4.57
N GLU A 123 43.43 -25.78 -5.73
CA GLU A 123 43.65 -26.42 -7.04
C GLU A 123 43.12 -27.86 -7.09
N VAL A 124 41.91 -28.11 -6.60
CA VAL A 124 41.43 -29.49 -6.37
C VAL A 124 41.04 -30.18 -7.67
N THR A 125 41.83 -31.12 -8.17
CA THR A 125 41.49 -31.84 -9.41
C THR A 125 40.39 -32.90 -9.18
N VAL A 126 39.26 -32.74 -9.86
CA VAL A 126 38.09 -33.62 -9.77
C VAL A 126 37.82 -34.30 -11.12
N LYS A 127 37.71 -35.62 -11.08
CA LYS A 127 37.43 -36.48 -12.23
C LYS A 127 35.97 -36.40 -12.65
N GLY A 128 35.81 -36.14 -13.95
CA GLY A 128 34.53 -36.10 -14.63
C GLY A 128 34.60 -36.86 -15.95
N LYS A 129 33.64 -36.60 -16.84
CA LYS A 129 33.86 -36.92 -18.26
C LYS A 129 34.92 -35.99 -18.85
N TYR A 130 34.86 -34.72 -18.46
CA TYR A 130 35.96 -33.77 -18.56
C TYR A 130 36.30 -33.27 -17.17
N ASP A 131 37.57 -33.46 -16.80
CA ASP A 131 38.07 -33.09 -15.49
C ASP A 131 37.97 -31.57 -15.27
N LYS A 132 37.78 -31.19 -14.01
CA LYS A 132 37.72 -29.80 -13.58
C LYS A 132 38.55 -29.61 -12.33
N ARG A 133 38.97 -28.37 -12.13
CA ARG A 133 39.83 -27.99 -11.01
C ARG A 133 39.30 -26.70 -10.38
N PRO A 134 38.53 -26.79 -9.29
CA PRO A 134 38.15 -25.62 -8.54
C PRO A 134 39.34 -25.05 -7.76
N ASP A 135 39.42 -23.71 -7.69
CA ASP A 135 40.60 -23.01 -7.17
C ASP A 135 40.76 -23.18 -5.66
N VAL A 136 39.67 -23.05 -4.89
CA VAL A 136 39.65 -23.28 -3.45
C VAL A 136 38.39 -24.05 -3.07
N VAL A 137 38.56 -25.15 -2.31
CA VAL A 137 37.46 -25.97 -1.80
C VAL A 137 37.49 -25.96 -0.28
N ILE A 138 36.34 -25.72 0.33
CA ILE A 138 36.15 -25.66 1.77
C ILE A 138 35.50 -26.97 2.24
N TYR A 139 36.13 -27.59 3.23
CA TYR A 139 35.73 -28.85 3.84
C TYR A 139 35.29 -28.65 5.29
N VAL A 140 34.26 -29.40 5.69
CA VAL A 140 33.86 -29.57 7.10
C VAL A 140 33.84 -31.07 7.37
N ASN A 141 34.63 -31.53 8.34
CA ASN A 141 34.78 -32.95 8.71
C ASN A 141 35.12 -33.86 7.51
N GLY A 142 35.90 -33.36 6.55
CA GLY A 142 36.24 -34.08 5.32
C GLY A 142 35.17 -34.08 4.22
N ILE A 143 34.07 -33.35 4.38
CA ILE A 143 33.02 -33.21 3.36
C ILE A 143 33.21 -31.86 2.64
N ALA A 144 33.35 -31.87 1.30
CA ALA A 144 33.43 -30.61 0.55
C ALA A 144 32.07 -29.91 0.56
N VAL A 145 31.95 -28.78 1.26
CA VAL A 145 30.66 -28.09 1.48
C VAL A 145 30.57 -26.74 0.77
N SER A 146 31.69 -26.17 0.35
CA SER A 146 31.70 -24.96 -0.47
C SER A 146 32.86 -24.94 -1.44
N VAL A 147 32.68 -24.23 -2.55
CA VAL A 147 33.70 -24.03 -3.58
C VAL A 147 33.81 -22.54 -3.93
N LEU A 148 35.03 -22.07 -4.14
CA LEU A 148 35.36 -20.69 -4.51
C LEU A 148 36.19 -20.69 -5.80
N GLU A 149 35.63 -20.07 -6.83
CA GLU A 149 36.29 -19.79 -8.10
C GLU A 149 36.81 -18.34 -8.09
N LEU A 150 38.11 -18.16 -8.28
CA LEU A 150 38.76 -16.87 -8.30
C LEU A 150 38.98 -16.40 -9.73
N LYS A 151 39.02 -15.09 -9.92
CA LYS A 151 39.41 -14.49 -11.19
C LYS A 151 40.38 -13.35 -10.96
N SER A 152 41.30 -13.13 -11.91
CA SER A 152 42.17 -11.96 -11.89
C SER A 152 41.34 -10.66 -11.82
N SER A 153 41.88 -9.61 -11.21
CA SER A 153 41.21 -8.31 -11.04
C SER A 153 40.75 -7.62 -12.33
N ARG A 154 41.24 -8.08 -13.50
CA ARG A 154 40.91 -7.56 -14.84
C ARG A 154 39.75 -8.30 -15.53
N LYS A 155 39.36 -9.48 -15.02
CA LYS A 155 38.27 -10.28 -15.58
C LYS A 155 37.03 -10.09 -14.72
N GLY A 156 35.89 -9.95 -15.38
CA GLY A 156 34.62 -9.90 -14.70
C GLY A 156 34.31 -11.20 -13.94
N LEU A 157 33.61 -11.05 -12.82
CA LEU A 157 33.26 -12.15 -11.93
C LEU A 157 32.24 -13.11 -12.58
N GLU A 158 31.49 -12.66 -13.58
CA GLU A 158 30.59 -13.48 -14.39
C GLU A 158 31.28 -14.69 -15.03
N PHE A 159 32.58 -14.58 -15.35
CA PHE A 159 33.35 -15.70 -15.87
C PHE A 159 33.53 -16.82 -14.83
N GLY A 160 33.75 -16.48 -13.56
CA GLY A 160 33.81 -17.47 -12.46
C GLY A 160 32.46 -18.11 -12.19
N ILE A 161 31.38 -17.33 -12.28
CA ILE A 161 30.00 -17.83 -12.15
C ILE A 161 29.67 -18.83 -13.28
N ARG A 162 29.96 -18.49 -14.53
CA ARG A 162 29.76 -19.39 -15.69
C ARG A 162 30.61 -20.65 -15.58
N GLN A 163 31.84 -20.54 -15.07
CA GLN A 163 32.68 -21.71 -14.79
C GLN A 163 32.02 -22.63 -13.75
N ASN A 164 31.51 -22.09 -12.64
CA ASN A 164 30.76 -22.87 -11.66
C ASN A 164 29.50 -23.54 -12.25
N LEU A 165 28.78 -22.85 -13.13
CA LEU A 165 27.61 -23.41 -13.83
C LEU A 165 27.99 -24.53 -14.80
N ASP A 166 29.08 -24.36 -15.55
CA ASP A 166 29.60 -25.41 -16.42
C ASP A 166 30.03 -26.63 -15.62
N ASN A 167 30.75 -26.44 -14.51
CA ASN A 167 31.25 -27.55 -13.68
C ASN A 167 30.12 -28.48 -13.17
N GLN A 168 28.89 -27.98 -13.07
CA GLN A 168 27.69 -28.72 -12.65
C GLN A 168 27.01 -29.55 -13.75
N LYS A 169 27.39 -29.37 -15.02
CA LYS A 169 26.78 -30.11 -16.15
C LYS A 169 27.28 -31.56 -16.20
N ASN A 170 26.49 -32.44 -16.83
CA ASN A 170 26.77 -33.87 -16.93
C ASN A 170 28.11 -34.20 -17.61
N GLU A 171 28.61 -33.31 -18.47
CA GLU A 171 29.90 -33.42 -19.15
C GLU A 171 31.10 -33.19 -18.23
N PHE A 172 30.90 -32.58 -17.06
CA PHE A 172 31.97 -32.20 -16.14
C PHE A 172 31.89 -32.97 -14.82
N ILE A 173 31.68 -32.30 -13.68
CA ILE A 173 31.83 -32.87 -12.34
C ILE A 173 30.56 -32.73 -11.47
N PRO A 174 29.35 -33.11 -11.97
CA PRO A 174 28.10 -32.89 -11.25
C PRO A 174 28.07 -33.60 -9.88
N LYS A 175 28.72 -34.76 -9.75
CA LYS A 175 28.80 -35.51 -8.49
C LYS A 175 29.48 -34.71 -7.37
N PHE A 176 30.45 -33.87 -7.70
CA PHE A 176 31.13 -32.99 -6.74
C PHE A 176 30.18 -31.95 -6.15
N PHE A 177 29.16 -31.56 -6.89
CA PHE A 177 28.17 -30.57 -6.47
C PHE A 177 27.05 -31.15 -5.58
N THR A 178 27.03 -32.46 -5.34
CA THR A 178 26.00 -33.09 -4.49
C THR A 178 26.11 -32.70 -3.02
N THR A 179 27.30 -32.30 -2.55
CA THR A 179 27.53 -31.86 -1.15
C THR A 179 27.59 -30.35 -0.99
N GLN A 180 27.67 -29.59 -2.09
CA GLN A 180 27.92 -28.15 -2.05
C GLN A 180 26.70 -27.40 -1.51
N GLN A 181 26.94 -26.54 -0.52
CA GLN A 181 25.95 -25.69 0.13
C GLN A 181 26.07 -24.26 -0.38
N LEU A 182 27.30 -23.76 -0.52
CA LEU A 182 27.62 -22.48 -1.14
C LEU A 182 28.51 -22.70 -2.37
N VAL A 183 28.25 -21.93 -3.41
CA VAL A 183 29.04 -21.88 -4.65
C VAL A 183 29.41 -20.43 -4.89
N LEU A 184 30.71 -20.14 -4.90
CA LEU A 184 31.25 -18.79 -4.81
C LEU A 184 32.09 -18.46 -6.03
N ALA A 185 32.05 -17.20 -6.44
CA ALA A 185 32.98 -16.62 -7.39
C ALA A 185 33.48 -15.27 -6.86
N GLY A 186 34.75 -14.95 -7.05
CA GLY A 186 35.35 -13.75 -6.45
C GLY A 186 36.55 -13.18 -7.20
N ASN A 187 36.77 -11.88 -7.06
CA ASN A 187 38.00 -11.19 -7.45
C ASN A 187 38.27 -9.96 -6.56
N ASP A 188 39.47 -9.40 -6.66
CA ASP A 188 39.89 -8.27 -5.83
C ASP A 188 39.09 -6.97 -6.09
N THR A 189 38.52 -6.79 -7.29
CA THR A 189 37.89 -5.52 -7.73
C THR A 189 36.38 -5.47 -7.51
N GLN A 190 35.68 -6.58 -7.72
CA GLN A 190 34.23 -6.69 -7.61
C GLN A 190 33.78 -7.43 -6.34
N GLY A 191 34.72 -8.04 -5.60
CA GLY A 191 34.44 -8.70 -4.33
C GLY A 191 34.02 -10.15 -4.49
N LEU A 192 32.92 -10.53 -3.84
CA LEU A 192 32.44 -11.91 -3.76
C LEU A 192 30.98 -12.00 -4.21
N ARG A 193 30.66 -12.99 -5.04
CA ARG A 193 29.28 -13.41 -5.30
C ARG A 193 29.09 -14.83 -4.81
N TYR A 194 27.89 -15.11 -4.30
CA TYR A 194 27.53 -16.43 -3.82
C TYR A 194 26.19 -16.91 -4.39
N GLY A 195 26.09 -18.21 -4.57
CA GLY A 195 24.87 -18.91 -4.89
C GLY A 195 24.92 -20.32 -4.32
N THR A 196 24.08 -21.19 -4.86
CA THR A 196 24.07 -22.62 -4.59
C THR A 196 23.96 -23.38 -5.90
N ILE A 197 23.89 -24.72 -5.85
CA ILE A 197 23.69 -25.54 -7.03
C ILE A 197 22.52 -25.06 -7.90
N GLY A 198 22.72 -25.04 -9.21
CA GLY A 198 21.72 -24.62 -10.20
C GLY A 198 21.33 -23.15 -10.17
N THR A 199 21.95 -22.30 -9.34
CA THR A 199 21.64 -20.86 -9.29
C THR A 199 22.05 -20.18 -10.59
N PRO A 200 21.12 -19.64 -11.40
CA PRO A 200 21.47 -18.92 -12.63
C PRO A 200 22.30 -17.67 -12.33
N GLU A 201 23.12 -17.23 -13.30
CA GLU A 201 24.05 -16.09 -13.16
C GLU A 201 23.39 -14.84 -12.57
N LYS A 202 22.20 -14.47 -13.07
CA LYS A 202 21.44 -13.30 -12.60
C LYS A 202 20.96 -13.36 -11.15
N TYR A 203 20.97 -14.53 -10.52
CA TYR A 203 20.51 -14.74 -9.15
C TYR A 203 21.66 -14.98 -8.16
N TYR A 204 22.91 -14.86 -8.59
CA TYR A 204 24.04 -14.81 -7.67
C TYR A 204 23.95 -13.56 -6.80
N LEU A 205 24.09 -13.75 -5.49
CA LEU A 205 23.89 -12.73 -4.47
C LEU A 205 25.21 -12.04 -4.12
N ASN A 206 25.13 -10.78 -3.67
CA ASN A 206 26.22 -10.10 -2.98
C ASN A 206 26.08 -10.29 -1.48
N TRP A 207 27.19 -10.48 -0.78
CA TRP A 207 27.17 -10.27 0.67
C TRP A 207 27.43 -8.79 0.97
N LYS A 208 26.61 -8.17 1.81
CA LYS A 208 26.70 -6.77 2.21
C LYS A 208 26.53 -6.68 3.71
N GLU A 209 27.57 -6.24 4.38
CA GLU A 209 27.65 -6.14 5.84
C GLU A 209 28.79 -5.16 6.16
N GLU A 210 28.62 -4.33 7.18
CA GLU A 210 29.70 -3.49 7.68
C GLU A 210 30.64 -4.27 8.59
N SER A 211 31.92 -3.91 8.54
CA SER A 211 32.96 -4.54 9.37
C SER A 211 33.65 -3.48 10.21
N THR A 212 33.83 -3.74 11.49
CA THR A 212 34.65 -2.91 12.38
C THR A 212 36.14 -2.99 12.04
N ARG A 213 36.57 -4.07 11.37
CA ARG A 213 37.91 -4.25 10.83
C ARG A 213 38.00 -3.72 9.40
N ASN A 214 39.10 -3.03 9.11
CA ASN A 214 39.44 -2.60 7.75
C ASN A 214 40.09 -3.74 6.96
N PHE A 215 39.67 -3.89 5.70
CA PHE A 215 40.23 -4.84 4.74
C PHE A 215 40.63 -4.09 3.48
N ASP A 216 41.74 -4.47 2.87
CA ASP A 216 42.22 -3.85 1.63
C ASP A 216 41.32 -4.21 0.43
N TYR A 217 40.75 -5.42 0.43
CA TYR A 217 39.88 -5.92 -0.63
C TYR A 217 38.53 -6.39 -0.08
N SER A 218 37.46 -6.10 -0.81
CA SER A 218 36.09 -6.46 -0.41
C SER A 218 35.86 -7.97 -0.35
N ILE A 219 36.52 -8.75 -1.23
CA ILE A 219 36.48 -10.21 -1.18
C ILE A 219 37.01 -10.76 0.16
N ASP A 220 38.11 -10.20 0.67
CA ASP A 220 38.69 -10.64 1.94
C ASP A 220 37.74 -10.35 3.11
N LYS A 221 37.13 -9.15 3.12
CA LYS A 221 36.08 -8.77 4.09
C LYS A 221 34.94 -9.78 4.10
N TYR A 222 34.37 -10.09 2.92
CA TYR A 222 33.19 -10.94 2.84
C TYR A 222 33.50 -12.42 3.09
N LEU A 223 34.67 -12.92 2.67
CA LEU A 223 35.11 -14.26 3.03
C LEU A 223 35.31 -14.39 4.54
N PHE A 224 35.98 -13.42 5.17
CA PHE A 224 36.16 -13.39 6.61
C PHE A 224 34.84 -13.39 7.37
N LEU A 225 33.86 -12.60 6.93
CA LEU A 225 32.56 -12.49 7.58
C LEU A 225 31.70 -13.75 7.38
N LEU A 226 31.64 -14.31 6.17
CA LEU A 226 30.81 -15.48 5.85
C LEU A 226 31.35 -16.79 6.44
N PHE A 227 32.67 -16.95 6.46
CA PHE A 227 33.34 -18.18 6.89
C PHE A 227 33.81 -18.16 8.35
N GLN A 228 33.25 -17.26 9.19
CA GLN A 228 33.27 -17.51 10.63
C GLN A 228 32.57 -18.85 10.90
N LYS A 229 33.21 -19.75 11.64
CA LYS A 229 32.76 -21.15 11.82
C LYS A 229 31.29 -21.25 12.21
N ASP A 230 30.87 -20.49 13.23
CA ASP A 230 29.48 -20.42 13.69
C ASP A 230 28.53 -19.95 12.58
N ARG A 231 28.88 -18.85 11.90
CA ARG A 231 28.02 -18.26 10.86
C ARG A 231 27.91 -19.16 9.64
N PHE A 232 29.01 -19.77 9.22
CA PHE A 232 29.02 -20.66 8.07
C PHE A 232 28.11 -21.87 8.30
N LEU A 233 28.20 -22.50 9.47
CA LEU A 233 27.31 -23.59 9.84
C LEU A 233 25.85 -23.12 10.00
N GLU A 234 25.61 -21.96 10.60
CA GLU A 234 24.26 -21.39 10.72
C GLU A 234 23.62 -21.15 9.35
N LEU A 235 24.36 -20.58 8.39
CA LEU A 235 23.87 -20.37 7.02
C LEU A 235 23.44 -21.68 6.35
N ILE A 236 24.19 -22.76 6.55
CA ILE A 236 23.86 -24.09 6.02
C ILE A 236 22.65 -24.68 6.75
N HIS A 237 22.63 -24.57 8.08
CA HIS A 237 21.63 -25.21 8.93
C HIS A 237 20.25 -24.54 8.83
N ASP A 238 20.21 -23.21 8.97
CA ASP A 238 18.97 -22.44 9.13
C ASP A 238 18.51 -21.78 7.83
N PHE A 239 19.43 -21.45 6.91
CA PHE A 239 19.14 -20.57 5.78
C PHE A 239 19.15 -21.25 4.40
N VAL A 240 19.15 -22.59 4.37
CA VAL A 240 18.97 -23.39 3.15
C VAL A 240 17.52 -23.87 3.03
N VAL A 241 16.91 -23.62 1.86
CA VAL A 241 15.56 -24.09 1.53
C VAL A 241 15.55 -24.72 0.14
N PHE A 242 14.78 -25.81 -0.01
CA PHE A 242 14.51 -26.47 -1.28
C PHE A 242 13.07 -26.15 -1.67
N ASP A 243 12.86 -25.33 -2.69
CA ASP A 243 11.55 -24.84 -3.14
C ASP A 243 11.31 -25.24 -4.60
N LYS A 244 10.39 -26.18 -4.83
CA LYS A 244 9.90 -26.57 -6.17
C LYS A 244 11.00 -26.81 -7.22
N GLY A 245 12.03 -27.57 -6.86
CA GLY A 245 13.13 -27.91 -7.78
C GLY A 245 14.30 -26.91 -7.78
N VAL A 246 14.24 -25.87 -6.94
CA VAL A 246 15.30 -24.88 -6.80
C VAL A 246 15.78 -24.83 -5.36
N LYS A 247 17.11 -24.96 -5.16
CA LYS A 247 17.73 -24.71 -3.85
C LYS A 247 17.96 -23.22 -3.70
N LYS A 248 17.61 -22.64 -2.55
CA LYS A 248 17.67 -21.21 -2.27
C LYS A 248 18.46 -20.95 -0.99
N LEU A 249 19.21 -19.86 -1.00
CA LEU A 249 19.90 -19.28 0.15
C LEU A 249 19.24 -17.95 0.52
N CYS A 250 19.44 -17.51 1.76
CA CYS A 250 19.01 -16.18 2.18
C CYS A 250 19.87 -15.07 1.58
N ARG A 251 19.26 -13.89 1.46
CA ARG A 251 19.93 -12.61 1.21
C ARG A 251 20.43 -12.00 2.53
N PRO A 252 21.41 -11.08 2.52
CA PRO A 252 21.91 -10.44 3.74
C PRO A 252 20.81 -9.79 4.57
N ASN A 253 19.90 -9.02 3.95
CA ASN A 253 18.79 -8.38 4.64
C ASN A 253 17.85 -9.40 5.34
N GLN A 254 17.66 -10.57 4.73
CA GLN A 254 16.85 -11.65 5.32
C GLN A 254 17.59 -12.31 6.49
N PHE A 255 18.90 -12.55 6.34
CA PHE A 255 19.75 -13.09 7.40
C PHE A 255 19.71 -12.18 8.65
N PHE A 256 20.08 -10.90 8.51
CA PHE A 256 20.13 -9.97 9.62
C PHE A 256 18.76 -9.70 10.24
N GLY A 257 17.71 -9.59 9.41
CA GLY A 257 16.34 -9.48 9.91
C GLY A 257 15.97 -10.70 10.77
N ILE A 258 16.28 -11.92 10.32
CA ILE A 258 16.00 -13.13 11.09
C ILE A 258 16.82 -13.17 12.38
N LYS A 259 18.11 -12.80 12.36
CA LYS A 259 18.93 -12.71 13.60
C LYS A 259 18.31 -11.73 14.62
N ALA A 260 17.84 -10.57 14.17
CA ALA A 260 17.14 -9.61 15.03
C ALA A 260 15.80 -10.19 15.53
N GLY A 261 15.06 -10.91 14.70
CA GLY A 261 13.82 -11.60 15.08
C GLY A 261 14.03 -12.70 16.11
N GLN A 262 15.09 -13.52 15.95
CA GLN A 262 15.49 -14.53 16.94
C GLN A 262 15.76 -13.89 18.30
N GLN A 263 16.43 -12.73 18.32
CA GLN A 263 16.70 -11.99 19.55
C GLN A 263 15.41 -11.48 20.20
N LYS A 264 14.50 -10.87 19.42
CA LYS A 264 13.18 -10.43 19.90
C LYS A 264 12.36 -11.57 20.48
N ILE A 265 12.36 -12.74 19.83
CA ILE A 265 11.68 -13.93 20.35
C ILE A 265 12.26 -14.38 21.70
N LYS A 266 13.59 -14.38 21.87
CA LYS A 266 14.25 -14.69 23.15
C LYS A 266 13.87 -13.69 24.24
N GLU A 267 13.70 -12.42 23.88
CA GLU A 267 13.26 -11.33 24.78
C GLU A 267 11.76 -11.35 25.08
N ARG A 268 10.99 -12.24 24.44
CA ARG A 268 9.51 -12.29 24.45
C ARG A 268 8.86 -11.00 23.93
N GLU A 269 9.53 -10.33 22.99
CA GLU A 269 9.04 -9.12 22.33
C GLU A 269 8.62 -9.41 20.88
N GLY A 270 7.53 -8.81 20.45
CA GLY A 270 7.15 -8.80 19.03
C GLY A 270 7.99 -7.79 18.23
N GLY A 271 7.71 -7.69 16.92
CA GLY A 271 8.18 -6.56 16.15
C GLY A 271 7.66 -6.53 14.72
N ILE A 272 8.12 -5.54 13.96
CA ILE A 272 7.72 -5.33 12.57
C ILE A 272 8.91 -5.57 11.63
N PHE A 273 8.76 -6.54 10.73
CA PHE A 273 9.65 -6.72 9.59
C PHE A 273 9.21 -5.81 8.44
N TRP A 274 9.94 -4.73 8.20
CA TRP A 274 9.76 -3.90 7.01
C TRP A 274 10.75 -4.30 5.93
N HIS A 275 10.28 -5.11 4.99
CA HIS A 275 11.04 -5.56 3.84
C HIS A 275 10.28 -5.18 2.57
N THR A 276 10.85 -4.32 1.72
CA THR A 276 10.16 -3.76 0.55
C THR A 276 9.50 -4.82 -0.34
N GLN A 277 8.40 -4.44 -0.97
CA GLN A 277 7.61 -5.28 -1.87
C GLN A 277 8.48 -5.78 -3.02
N GLY A 278 8.86 -7.06 -3.00
CA GLY A 278 9.97 -7.44 -3.88
C GLY A 278 10.93 -8.46 -3.30
N SER A 279 11.29 -8.18 -2.06
CA SER A 279 12.54 -8.59 -1.42
C SER A 279 12.58 -10.03 -0.90
N GLY A 280 11.48 -10.78 -0.99
CA GLY A 280 11.40 -12.14 -0.48
C GLY A 280 10.94 -12.24 0.98
N LYS A 281 10.10 -11.30 1.44
CA LYS A 281 9.46 -11.29 2.76
C LYS A 281 8.82 -12.62 3.18
N SER A 282 8.15 -13.30 2.25
CA SER A 282 7.54 -14.62 2.54
C SER A 282 8.58 -15.72 2.81
N LEU A 283 9.78 -15.64 2.21
CA LEU A 283 10.89 -16.55 2.56
C LEU A 283 11.44 -16.24 3.96
N THR A 284 11.49 -14.96 4.35
CA THR A 284 11.82 -14.57 5.74
C THR A 284 10.87 -15.22 6.74
N MET A 285 9.56 -15.25 6.44
CA MET A 285 8.57 -15.96 7.27
C MET A 285 8.87 -17.47 7.35
N VAL A 286 9.23 -18.11 6.24
CA VAL A 286 9.55 -19.55 6.20
C VAL A 286 10.74 -19.86 7.11
N TRP A 287 11.86 -19.15 6.96
CA TRP A 287 13.04 -19.40 7.78
C TRP A 287 12.79 -19.13 9.27
N LEU A 288 12.12 -18.02 9.61
CA LEU A 288 11.78 -17.73 11.01
C LEU A 288 10.85 -18.80 11.61
N THR A 289 9.86 -19.27 10.82
CA THR A 289 8.94 -20.35 11.22
C THR A 289 9.67 -21.66 11.50
N LYS A 290 10.61 -22.04 10.62
CA LYS A 290 11.44 -23.24 10.81
C LYS A 290 12.33 -23.13 12.04
N TRP A 291 12.96 -21.97 12.23
CA TRP A 291 13.79 -21.71 13.41
C TRP A 291 12.97 -21.81 14.71
N ILE A 292 11.78 -21.21 14.75
CA ILE A 292 10.86 -21.31 15.91
C ILE A 292 10.54 -22.77 16.24
N ARG A 293 10.18 -23.56 15.22
CA ARG A 293 9.84 -24.98 15.39
C ARG A 293 10.95 -25.79 16.04
N GLU A 294 12.20 -25.49 15.69
CA GLU A 294 13.36 -26.25 16.11
C GLU A 294 13.94 -25.77 17.45
N ASN A 295 13.75 -24.49 17.80
CA ASN A 295 14.36 -23.87 18.98
C ASN A 295 13.38 -23.65 20.14
N ILE A 296 12.08 -23.76 19.91
CA ILE A 296 11.05 -23.48 20.92
C ILE A 296 10.12 -24.68 21.07
N GLU A 297 10.17 -25.30 22.25
CA GLU A 297 9.34 -26.44 22.59
C GLU A 297 7.86 -26.06 22.60
N ASN A 298 7.00 -26.96 22.12
CA ASN A 298 5.55 -26.74 22.00
C ASN A 298 5.16 -25.50 21.17
N SER A 299 6.05 -25.00 20.31
CA SER A 299 5.78 -23.83 19.47
C SER A 299 4.74 -24.12 18.40
N ARG A 300 3.98 -23.08 18.06
CA ARG A 300 2.99 -23.06 16.99
C ARG A 300 3.03 -21.72 16.28
N VAL A 301 2.85 -21.73 14.97
CA VAL A 301 2.84 -20.52 14.15
C VAL A 301 1.49 -20.35 13.50
N LEU A 302 0.86 -19.20 13.71
CA LEU A 302 -0.38 -18.77 13.09
C LEU A 302 -0.08 -17.63 12.12
N ILE A 303 -0.23 -17.87 10.83
CA ILE A 303 -0.09 -16.85 9.79
C ILE A 303 -1.47 -16.27 9.48
N ILE A 304 -1.54 -14.94 9.43
CA ILE A 304 -2.76 -14.17 9.22
C ILE A 304 -2.57 -13.26 8.01
N THR A 305 -3.49 -13.38 7.05
CA THR A 305 -3.48 -12.64 5.78
C THR A 305 -4.80 -11.91 5.54
N ASP A 306 -4.77 -10.75 4.87
CA ASP A 306 -5.98 -9.94 4.63
C ASP A 306 -6.88 -10.48 3.49
N ARG A 307 -6.30 -11.23 2.55
CA ARG A 307 -6.94 -11.66 1.29
C ARG A 307 -6.66 -13.12 0.96
N GLU A 308 -7.62 -13.74 0.29
CA GLU A 308 -7.53 -15.14 -0.17
C GLU A 308 -6.34 -15.38 -1.09
N GLU A 309 -6.02 -14.46 -2.00
CA GLU A 309 -4.90 -14.66 -2.93
C GLU A 309 -3.54 -14.65 -2.22
N LEU A 310 -3.41 -13.93 -1.10
CA LEU A 310 -2.19 -13.95 -0.28
C LEU A 310 -2.11 -15.22 0.57
N ASP A 311 -3.23 -15.63 1.17
CA ASP A 311 -3.39 -16.88 1.91
C ASP A 311 -2.97 -18.09 1.04
N ASP A 312 -3.45 -18.16 -0.20
CA ASP A 312 -3.11 -19.20 -1.17
C ASP A 312 -1.61 -19.19 -1.54
N GLN A 313 -1.00 -18.02 -1.63
CA GLN A 313 0.42 -17.89 -1.95
C GLN A 313 1.31 -18.38 -0.82
N ILE A 314 0.97 -18.01 0.42
CA ILE A 314 1.66 -18.51 1.61
C ILE A 314 1.50 -20.03 1.70
N GLU A 315 0.29 -20.56 1.50
CA GLU A 315 0.06 -22.01 1.50
C GLU A 315 0.93 -22.72 0.46
N LYS A 316 0.93 -22.25 -0.80
CA LYS A 316 1.75 -22.81 -1.89
C LYS A 316 3.25 -22.65 -1.66
N LEU A 317 3.68 -21.67 -0.88
CA LEU A 317 5.08 -21.46 -0.52
C LEU A 317 5.52 -22.50 0.52
N PHE A 318 4.77 -22.67 1.60
CA PHE A 318 5.10 -23.65 2.65
C PHE A 318 5.06 -25.09 2.11
N ILE A 319 4.06 -25.42 1.29
CA ILE A 319 4.02 -26.73 0.60
C ILE A 319 5.24 -26.91 -0.31
N GLY A 320 5.67 -25.84 -1.00
CA GLY A 320 6.83 -25.86 -1.89
C GLY A 320 8.14 -26.23 -1.18
N VAL A 321 8.23 -25.98 0.12
CA VAL A 321 9.39 -26.25 0.99
C VAL A 321 9.22 -27.49 1.87
N ASP A 322 8.31 -28.39 1.49
CA ASP A 322 7.93 -29.61 2.20
C ASP A 322 7.34 -29.40 3.61
N GLU A 323 6.73 -28.24 3.87
CA GLU A 323 6.04 -27.94 5.13
C GLU A 323 4.51 -28.00 4.97
N SER A 324 3.84 -28.74 5.85
CA SER A 324 2.39 -28.82 5.87
C SER A 324 1.80 -27.66 6.69
N ILE A 325 0.96 -26.86 6.04
CA ILE A 325 0.24 -25.73 6.64
C ILE A 325 -1.26 -26.02 6.62
N TYR A 326 -1.92 -25.82 7.75
CA TYR A 326 -3.36 -26.04 7.84
C TYR A 326 -4.14 -24.74 7.60
N ARG A 327 -4.89 -24.71 6.50
CA ARG A 327 -5.79 -23.60 6.18
C ARG A 327 -7.13 -23.72 6.91
N THR A 328 -7.42 -22.74 7.74
CA THR A 328 -8.69 -22.71 8.48
C THR A 328 -9.86 -22.33 7.58
N LYS A 329 -11.03 -22.97 7.76
CA LYS A 329 -12.22 -22.73 6.94
C LYS A 329 -13.18 -21.68 7.52
N SER A 330 -13.14 -21.47 8.83
CA SER A 330 -14.02 -20.54 9.56
C SER A 330 -13.43 -20.17 10.92
N GLY A 331 -13.95 -19.13 11.58
CA GLY A 331 -13.55 -18.77 12.95
C GLY A 331 -13.74 -19.91 13.97
N LYS A 332 -14.84 -20.66 13.88
CA LYS A 332 -15.07 -21.85 14.71
C LYS A 332 -13.99 -22.92 14.49
N ASN A 333 -13.62 -23.15 13.23
CA ASN A 333 -12.56 -24.09 12.89
C ASN A 333 -11.21 -23.60 13.44
N LEU A 334 -10.87 -22.32 13.31
CA LEU A 334 -9.66 -21.75 13.90
C LEU A 334 -9.61 -21.96 15.42
N ILE A 335 -10.69 -21.63 16.14
CA ILE A 335 -10.77 -21.83 17.61
C ILE A 335 -10.57 -23.31 17.95
N SER A 336 -11.23 -24.23 17.24
CA SER A 336 -11.06 -25.66 17.47
C SER A 336 -9.62 -26.14 17.21
N THR A 337 -8.95 -25.57 16.20
CA THR A 337 -7.55 -25.85 15.88
C THR A 337 -6.62 -25.30 16.95
N LEU A 338 -6.85 -24.08 17.44
CA LEU A 338 -6.05 -23.46 18.50
C LEU A 338 -6.19 -24.19 19.85
N ASN A 339 -7.35 -24.79 20.14
CA ASN A 339 -7.58 -25.57 21.35
C ASN A 339 -6.90 -26.97 21.35
N ASN A 340 -6.15 -27.31 20.29
CA ASN A 340 -5.39 -28.54 20.16
C ASN A 340 -3.90 -28.24 19.94
N HIS A 341 -2.99 -29.16 20.30
CA HIS A 341 -1.54 -29.00 20.06
C HIS A 341 -1.13 -29.18 18.58
N SER A 342 -1.99 -29.79 17.77
CA SER A 342 -1.77 -30.03 16.34
C SER A 342 -2.98 -29.51 15.56
N PRO A 343 -2.78 -28.95 14.35
CA PRO A 343 -1.52 -28.69 13.64
C PRO A 343 -0.69 -27.55 14.28
N TRP A 344 0.63 -27.59 14.07
CA TRP A 344 1.57 -26.60 14.60
C TRP A 344 1.65 -25.34 13.73
N LEU A 345 1.50 -25.47 12.40
CA LEU A 345 1.50 -24.38 11.43
C LEU A 345 0.10 -24.19 10.85
N ILE A 346 -0.42 -22.98 10.97
CA ILE A 346 -1.82 -22.63 10.68
C ILE A 346 -1.87 -21.38 9.82
N CYS A 347 -2.75 -21.34 8.84
CA CYS A 347 -3.07 -20.14 8.07
C CYS A 347 -4.54 -19.75 8.24
N SER A 348 -4.81 -18.46 8.39
CA SER A 348 -6.17 -17.92 8.50
C SER A 348 -6.30 -16.55 7.86
N LEU A 349 -7.49 -16.28 7.36
CA LEU A 349 -7.84 -14.97 6.81
C LEU A 349 -8.31 -14.04 7.92
N VAL A 350 -7.93 -12.78 7.83
CA VAL A 350 -8.34 -11.71 8.75
C VAL A 350 -9.86 -11.62 8.88
N HIS A 351 -10.61 -11.69 7.78
CA HIS A 351 -12.08 -11.64 7.83
C HIS A 351 -12.71 -12.92 8.43
N LYS A 352 -11.96 -14.03 8.57
CA LYS A 352 -12.44 -15.16 9.36
C LYS A 352 -12.51 -14.80 10.84
N PHE A 353 -11.86 -13.72 11.27
CA PHE A 353 -11.99 -13.01 12.55
C PHE A 353 -12.99 -11.84 12.53
N GLY A 354 -13.84 -11.72 11.51
CA GLY A 354 -14.88 -10.69 11.42
C GLY A 354 -15.64 -10.79 10.10
N ARG A 355 -16.87 -11.31 10.13
CA ARG A 355 -17.68 -11.54 8.91
C ARG A 355 -17.84 -10.27 8.07
N ASN A 356 -17.80 -10.45 6.75
CA ASN A 356 -18.14 -9.48 5.72
C ASN A 356 -19.59 -8.98 5.88
N SER A 357 -19.75 -7.73 6.27
CA SER A 357 -20.81 -6.85 5.79
C SER A 357 -20.31 -5.42 5.91
N GLU A 358 -20.63 -4.59 4.92
CA GLU A 358 -20.51 -3.14 4.96
C GLU A 358 -20.83 -2.63 6.39
N GLU A 359 -19.87 -1.94 7.01
CA GLU A 359 -20.01 -1.29 8.31
C GLU A 359 -20.92 -2.01 9.33
N GLY A 360 -20.62 -3.28 9.64
CA GLY A 360 -21.49 -4.12 10.47
C GLY A 360 -20.77 -4.98 11.52
N ASP A 361 -20.46 -4.36 12.65
CA ASP A 361 -20.39 -4.96 14.00
C ASP A 361 -19.36 -6.09 14.27
N TYR A 362 -18.06 -5.77 14.22
CA TYR A 362 -16.98 -6.61 14.77
C TYR A 362 -17.16 -6.97 16.27
N ILE A 363 -17.92 -6.17 17.03
CA ILE A 363 -18.22 -6.45 18.45
C ILE A 363 -19.13 -7.67 18.54
N SER A 364 -20.14 -7.76 17.67
CA SER A 364 -20.99 -8.95 17.56
C SER A 364 -20.19 -10.21 17.21
N TYR A 365 -19.16 -10.08 16.38
CA TYR A 365 -18.25 -11.19 16.06
C TYR A 365 -17.36 -11.58 17.25
N ILE A 366 -16.76 -10.62 17.96
CA ILE A 366 -15.99 -10.90 19.19
C ILE A 366 -16.88 -11.52 20.25
N GLN A 367 -18.12 -11.05 20.41
CA GLN A 367 -19.12 -11.64 21.30
C GLN A 367 -19.53 -13.04 20.84
N GLU A 368 -19.67 -13.28 19.54
CA GLU A 368 -19.97 -14.60 18.97
C GLU A 368 -18.80 -15.57 19.19
N ILE A 369 -17.56 -15.14 19.00
CA ILE A 369 -16.37 -15.89 19.42
C ILE A 369 -16.44 -16.16 20.92
N LYS A 370 -16.54 -15.13 21.77
CA LYS A 370 -16.58 -15.28 23.24
C LYS A 370 -17.71 -16.19 23.71
N LYS A 371 -18.85 -16.17 23.04
CA LYS A 371 -20.00 -17.04 23.34
C LYS A 371 -19.80 -18.49 22.87
N ASN A 372 -19.04 -18.69 21.80
CA ASN A 372 -18.68 -20.01 21.27
C ASN A 372 -17.39 -20.58 21.88
N LEU A 373 -16.60 -19.75 22.56
CA LEU A 373 -15.49 -20.19 23.39
C LEU A 373 -16.07 -20.89 24.62
N SER A 374 -15.74 -22.16 24.81
CA SER A 374 -16.00 -22.84 26.08
C SER A 374 -15.31 -22.07 27.21
N SER A 375 -15.86 -22.09 28.43
CA SER A 375 -15.23 -21.52 29.63
C SER A 375 -13.77 -21.97 29.82
N ASP A 376 -13.44 -23.15 29.29
CA ASP A 376 -12.14 -23.81 29.46
C ASP A 376 -11.23 -23.65 28.23
N PHE A 377 -11.60 -22.82 27.24
CA PHE A 377 -10.76 -22.60 26.08
C PHE A 377 -9.44 -21.94 26.48
N ARG A 378 -8.34 -22.54 26.03
CA ARG A 378 -7.04 -21.91 26.05
C ARG A 378 -6.27 -22.35 24.81
N PRO A 379 -5.66 -21.43 24.04
CA PRO A 379 -4.75 -21.83 22.98
C PRO A 379 -3.67 -22.75 23.55
N LYS A 380 -3.47 -23.90 22.90
CA LYS A 380 -2.50 -24.91 23.34
C LYS A 380 -1.19 -24.70 22.59
N GLY A 381 -0.07 -24.72 23.31
CA GLY A 381 1.27 -24.44 22.77
C GLY A 381 1.66 -22.96 22.88
N ASP A 382 2.93 -22.68 22.61
CA ASP A 382 3.47 -21.31 22.56
C ASP A 382 3.23 -20.74 21.15
N VAL A 383 2.29 -19.80 21.04
CA VAL A 383 1.77 -19.35 19.74
C VAL A 383 2.50 -18.08 19.28
N PHE A 384 3.03 -18.13 18.06
CA PHE A 384 3.62 -17.00 17.35
C PHE A 384 2.70 -16.61 16.21
N VAL A 385 2.27 -15.35 16.17
CA VAL A 385 1.32 -14.83 15.17
C VAL A 385 2.08 -13.98 14.17
N PHE A 386 2.07 -14.37 12.90
CA PHE A 386 2.65 -13.61 11.80
C PHE A 386 1.52 -12.93 11.02
N VAL A 387 1.54 -11.61 10.95
CA VAL A 387 0.52 -10.84 10.22
C VAL A 387 1.16 -10.26 8.96
N ASP A 388 0.74 -10.72 7.79
CA ASP A 388 1.18 -10.17 6.51
C ASP A 388 0.43 -8.88 6.17
N GLU A 389 1.10 -7.96 5.48
CA GLU A 389 0.63 -6.60 5.19
C GLU A 389 0.00 -5.91 6.42
N CYS A 390 0.74 -5.95 7.53
CA CYS A 390 0.25 -5.56 8.86
C CYS A 390 -0.26 -4.10 8.98
N HIS A 391 0.03 -3.24 8.01
CA HIS A 391 -0.54 -1.89 7.91
C HIS A 391 -2.02 -1.87 7.49
N ARG A 392 -2.56 -2.97 6.94
CA ARG A 392 -3.97 -3.08 6.49
C ARG A 392 -4.90 -3.68 7.54
N THR A 393 -4.33 -4.51 8.42
CA THR A 393 -5.01 -5.16 9.54
C THR A 393 -5.20 -4.24 10.76
N GLN A 394 -4.90 -2.95 10.59
CA GLN A 394 -4.87 -1.86 11.57
C GLN A 394 -6.24 -1.40 12.10
N SER A 395 -7.31 -2.16 11.92
CA SER A 395 -8.43 -1.97 12.83
C SER A 395 -7.92 -2.45 14.19
N GLY A 396 -7.58 -1.55 15.12
CA GLY A 396 -7.08 -1.90 16.46
C GLY A 396 -7.92 -2.96 17.16
N LYS A 397 -9.20 -3.08 16.76
CA LYS A 397 -10.17 -4.12 17.14
C LYS A 397 -9.83 -5.54 16.72
N LEU A 398 -9.28 -5.77 15.53
CA LEU A 398 -8.87 -7.12 15.11
C LEU A 398 -7.71 -7.59 15.99
N HIS A 399 -6.78 -6.70 16.28
CA HIS A 399 -5.71 -7.00 17.22
C HIS A 399 -6.22 -7.21 18.64
N ASP A 400 -7.12 -6.35 19.15
CA ASP A 400 -7.74 -6.54 20.47
C ASP A 400 -8.47 -7.90 20.55
N ALA A 401 -9.16 -8.31 19.47
CA ALA A 401 -9.80 -9.63 19.36
C ALA A 401 -8.76 -10.76 19.38
N MET A 402 -7.67 -10.63 18.62
CA MET A 402 -6.60 -11.61 18.60
C MET A 402 -5.90 -11.73 19.95
N LYS A 403 -5.56 -10.63 20.62
CA LYS A 403 -5.01 -10.64 22.00
C LYS A 403 -5.99 -11.24 23.00
N THR A 404 -7.30 -11.07 22.79
CA THR A 404 -8.31 -11.73 23.64
C THR A 404 -8.29 -13.26 23.46
N ILE A 405 -8.13 -13.75 22.23
CA ILE A 405 -8.10 -15.19 21.92
C ILE A 405 -6.72 -15.81 22.22
N LEU A 406 -5.66 -15.02 22.05
CA LEU A 406 -4.25 -15.40 22.10
C LEU A 406 -3.49 -14.43 23.04
N PRO A 407 -3.80 -14.41 24.35
CA PRO A 407 -3.21 -13.43 25.28
C PRO A 407 -1.71 -13.61 25.50
N ASP A 408 -1.22 -14.85 25.42
CA ASP A 408 0.18 -15.21 25.67
C ASP A 408 1.04 -15.22 24.39
N ALA A 409 0.45 -14.87 23.23
CA ALA A 409 1.11 -15.00 21.93
C ALA A 409 2.00 -13.80 21.58
N LEU A 410 3.10 -14.07 20.87
CA LEU A 410 3.96 -13.03 20.28
C LEU A 410 3.46 -12.66 18.88
N PHE A 411 3.39 -11.37 18.59
CA PHE A 411 2.94 -10.86 17.30
C PHE A 411 4.11 -10.29 16.50
N PHE A 412 4.30 -10.80 15.28
CA PHE A 412 5.21 -10.23 14.29
C PHE A 412 4.43 -9.69 13.10
N GLY A 413 4.61 -8.41 12.81
CA GLY A 413 4.06 -7.77 11.62
C GLY A 413 5.04 -7.86 10.46
N PHE A 414 4.57 -8.21 9.27
CA PHE A 414 5.36 -8.16 8.04
C PHE A 414 4.73 -7.12 7.12
N THR A 415 5.54 -6.22 6.55
CA THR A 415 5.03 -5.17 5.66
C THR A 415 5.99 -4.88 4.52
N GLY A 416 5.43 -4.67 3.32
CA GLY A 416 6.15 -4.17 2.15
C GLY A 416 6.32 -2.64 2.12
N THR A 417 5.66 -1.94 3.03
CA THR A 417 5.53 -0.47 3.06
C THR A 417 5.87 0.07 4.45
N PRO A 418 6.44 1.29 4.56
CA PRO A 418 6.58 1.98 5.83
C PRO A 418 5.21 2.19 6.45
N LEU A 419 5.22 2.34 7.76
CA LEU A 419 4.06 2.76 8.51
C LEU A 419 3.99 4.29 8.50
N LEU A 420 2.94 4.83 7.88
CA LEU A 420 2.68 6.27 7.86
C LEU A 420 2.60 6.81 9.30
N LYS A 421 2.97 8.07 9.53
CA LYS A 421 2.99 8.68 10.88
C LYS A 421 1.69 8.46 11.69
N LYS A 422 0.54 8.44 11.01
CA LYS A 422 -0.79 8.23 11.61
C LYS A 422 -1.02 6.79 12.08
N ASP A 423 -0.42 5.82 11.41
CA ASP A 423 -0.61 4.38 11.63
C ASP A 423 0.58 3.74 12.37
N LYS A 424 1.74 4.39 12.35
CA LYS A 424 2.98 3.95 13.02
C LYS A 424 2.76 3.70 14.50
N GLN A 425 2.10 4.63 15.18
CA GLN A 425 1.86 4.55 16.62
C GLN A 425 1.04 3.31 17.00
N LYS A 426 -0.08 3.06 16.31
CA LYS A 426 -0.91 1.88 16.52
C LYS A 426 -0.17 0.59 16.18
N SER A 427 0.58 0.58 15.08
CA SER A 427 1.34 -0.59 14.68
C SER A 427 2.42 -0.99 15.68
N ILE A 428 3.14 0.00 16.23
CA ILE A 428 4.17 -0.24 17.25
C ILE A 428 3.54 -0.70 18.56
N GLU A 429 2.37 -0.16 18.95
CA GLU A 429 1.62 -0.65 20.10
C GLU A 429 1.20 -2.13 19.94
N VAL A 430 0.83 -2.50 18.71
CA VAL A 430 0.30 -3.81 18.35
C VAL A 430 1.40 -4.87 18.23
N PHE A 431 2.45 -4.56 17.48
CA PHE A 431 3.48 -5.51 17.08
C PHE A 431 4.81 -5.29 17.80
N GLY A 432 5.11 -4.08 18.30
CA GLY A 432 6.43 -3.70 18.78
C GLY A 432 7.23 -2.90 17.72
N PRO A 433 8.49 -2.52 18.03
CA PRO A 433 9.34 -1.74 17.14
C PRO A 433 9.74 -2.53 15.87
N TYR A 434 10.41 -1.87 14.93
CA TYR A 434 11.00 -2.57 13.79
C TYR A 434 12.01 -3.63 14.24
N VAL A 435 12.01 -4.77 13.55
CA VAL A 435 12.96 -5.87 13.78
C VAL A 435 14.19 -5.64 12.93
N GLY A 436 15.27 -5.19 13.56
CA GLY A 436 16.49 -4.80 12.85
C GLY A 436 16.26 -3.60 11.93
N ASP A 437 17.18 -3.41 10.98
CA ASP A 437 17.10 -2.31 10.02
C ASP A 437 16.08 -2.62 8.91
N PRO A 438 15.17 -1.69 8.59
CA PRO A 438 14.27 -1.84 7.45
C PRO A 438 15.01 -2.00 6.13
N TYR A 439 14.56 -2.92 5.28
CA TYR A 439 15.09 -3.10 3.93
C TYR A 439 14.23 -2.34 2.92
N LYS A 440 14.73 -1.17 2.52
CA LYS A 440 13.96 -0.13 1.82
C LYS A 440 13.94 -0.32 0.30
N PHE A 441 13.14 0.50 -0.39
CA PHE A 441 12.95 0.41 -1.83
C PHE A 441 14.22 0.75 -2.63
N ASP A 442 14.85 1.86 -2.29
CA ASP A 442 16.11 2.34 -2.88
C ASP A 442 17.25 1.34 -2.68
N GLU A 443 17.35 0.74 -1.49
CA GLU A 443 18.31 -0.33 -1.22
C GLU A 443 18.06 -1.55 -2.11
N ALA A 444 16.80 -1.97 -2.26
CA ALA A 444 16.45 -3.12 -3.08
C ALA A 444 16.67 -2.88 -4.59
N VAL A 445 16.51 -1.64 -5.07
CA VAL A 445 16.86 -1.26 -6.44
C VAL A 445 18.38 -1.30 -6.61
N LYS A 446 19.14 -0.68 -5.69
CA LYS A 446 20.61 -0.65 -5.71
C LYS A 446 21.23 -2.04 -5.67
N ASP A 447 20.62 -2.95 -4.91
CA ASP A 447 21.06 -4.34 -4.78
C ASP A 447 20.56 -5.23 -5.93
N GLY A 448 19.81 -4.69 -6.90
CA GLY A 448 19.29 -5.41 -8.08
C GLY A 448 18.19 -6.44 -7.75
N VAL A 449 17.57 -6.32 -6.57
CA VAL A 449 16.53 -7.22 -6.09
C VAL A 449 15.17 -6.92 -6.74
N VAL A 450 14.91 -5.64 -7.02
CA VAL A 450 13.78 -5.14 -7.82
C VAL A 450 14.33 -4.17 -8.86
N LEU A 451 13.59 -4.00 -9.96
CA LEU A 451 13.90 -2.98 -10.95
C LEU A 451 13.47 -1.60 -10.46
N ASP A 452 14.12 -0.57 -10.95
CA ASP A 452 13.64 0.79 -10.76
C ASP A 452 12.39 1.06 -11.63
N LEU A 453 11.72 2.16 -11.34
CA LEU A 453 10.49 2.58 -11.98
C LEU A 453 10.71 3.87 -12.77
N LEU A 454 10.10 3.97 -13.95
CA LEU A 454 10.08 5.18 -14.77
C LEU A 454 8.66 5.77 -14.76
N TYR A 455 8.55 7.02 -14.35
CA TYR A 455 7.28 7.74 -14.28
C TYR A 455 7.09 8.65 -15.50
N GLU A 456 5.92 8.55 -16.14
CA GLU A 456 5.52 9.38 -17.27
C GLU A 456 4.10 9.93 -17.02
N ALA A 457 3.98 11.23 -16.78
CA ALA A 457 2.69 11.91 -16.68
C ALA A 457 2.14 12.29 -18.07
N ARG A 458 0.89 11.90 -18.34
CA ARG A 458 0.15 12.21 -19.57
C ARG A 458 -1.16 12.92 -19.23
N ASP A 459 -1.35 14.14 -19.70
CA ASP A 459 -2.62 14.84 -19.53
C ASP A 459 -3.59 14.49 -20.65
N VAL A 460 -4.84 14.28 -20.26
CA VAL A 460 -5.99 14.18 -21.16
C VAL A 460 -7.04 15.16 -20.63
N THR A 461 -6.84 16.44 -20.96
CA THR A 461 -7.65 17.54 -20.46
C THR A 461 -9.09 17.41 -20.94
N GLN A 462 -10.04 17.44 -20.01
CA GLN A 462 -11.47 17.49 -20.31
C GLN A 462 -11.98 18.92 -20.20
N PHE A 463 -12.93 19.27 -21.04
CA PHE A 463 -13.62 20.55 -20.97
C PHE A 463 -15.09 20.38 -21.34
N ILE A 464 -15.93 21.23 -20.77
CA ILE A 464 -17.36 21.29 -21.09
C ILE A 464 -17.49 22.10 -22.37
N THR A 465 -18.15 21.52 -23.39
CA THR A 465 -18.39 22.19 -24.67
C THR A 465 -19.63 23.08 -24.63
N ASP A 466 -20.64 22.72 -23.82
CA ASP A 466 -21.89 23.46 -23.71
C ASP A 466 -22.50 23.33 -22.30
N GLN A 467 -22.25 24.34 -21.46
CA GLN A 467 -22.82 24.40 -20.11
C GLN A 467 -24.31 24.71 -20.13
N GLN A 468 -24.79 25.45 -21.13
CA GLN A 468 -26.18 25.88 -21.21
C GLN A 468 -27.10 24.68 -21.46
N SER A 469 -26.74 23.80 -22.40
CA SER A 469 -27.51 22.57 -22.66
C SER A 469 -27.57 21.64 -21.45
N ILE A 470 -26.50 21.59 -20.64
CA ILE A 470 -26.49 20.83 -19.38
C ILE A 470 -27.49 21.43 -18.39
N ASP A 471 -27.46 22.75 -18.20
CA ASP A 471 -28.36 23.45 -17.28
C ASP A 471 -29.84 23.30 -17.73
N GLU A 472 -30.10 23.36 -19.04
CA GLU A 472 -31.43 23.12 -19.62
C GLU A 472 -31.93 21.69 -19.38
N TRP A 473 -31.09 20.68 -19.54
CA TRP A 473 -31.43 19.29 -19.22
C TRP A 473 -31.75 19.14 -17.73
N PHE A 474 -30.93 19.73 -16.85
CA PHE A 474 -31.20 19.72 -15.41
C PHE A 474 -32.55 20.36 -15.09
N GLU A 475 -32.87 21.52 -15.67
CA GLU A 475 -34.18 22.14 -15.45
C GLU A 475 -35.34 21.33 -16.04
N ALA A 476 -35.15 20.61 -17.14
CA ALA A 476 -36.16 19.75 -17.75
C ALA A 476 -36.42 18.48 -16.95
N GLU A 477 -35.38 17.74 -16.57
CA GLU A 477 -35.47 16.43 -15.90
C GLU A 477 -35.76 16.55 -14.40
N THR A 478 -35.38 17.67 -13.78
CA THR A 478 -35.68 17.92 -12.37
C THR A 478 -37.02 18.61 -12.13
N LYS A 479 -37.89 18.68 -13.16
CA LYS A 479 -39.26 19.21 -13.02
C LYS A 479 -40.03 18.41 -11.96
N GLY A 480 -40.38 19.07 -10.87
CA GLY A 480 -41.11 18.47 -9.75
C GLY A 480 -40.23 18.03 -8.57
N LEU A 481 -38.90 18.08 -8.70
CA LEU A 481 -37.99 17.94 -7.56
C LEU A 481 -37.96 19.23 -6.72
N THR A 482 -37.73 19.07 -5.42
CA THR A 482 -37.46 20.18 -4.50
C THR A 482 -36.07 20.77 -4.72
N ASP A 483 -35.83 22.01 -4.27
CA ASP A 483 -34.52 22.69 -4.42
C ASP A 483 -33.37 21.91 -3.75
N VAL A 484 -33.66 21.25 -2.62
CA VAL A 484 -32.73 20.34 -1.91
C VAL A 484 -32.38 19.12 -2.77
N ALA A 485 -33.39 18.48 -3.38
CA ALA A 485 -33.20 17.33 -4.26
C ALA A 485 -32.40 17.69 -5.53
N LYS A 486 -32.71 18.83 -6.15
CA LYS A 486 -31.93 19.39 -7.28
C LYS A 486 -30.46 19.59 -6.89
N THR A 487 -30.21 20.17 -5.72
CA THR A 487 -28.85 20.41 -5.22
C THR A 487 -28.08 19.10 -5.00
N GLN A 488 -28.73 18.09 -4.42
CA GLN A 488 -28.11 16.77 -4.24
C GLN A 488 -27.78 16.10 -5.57
N LEU A 489 -28.68 16.19 -6.56
CA LEU A 489 -28.42 15.66 -7.91
C LEU A 489 -27.26 16.40 -8.59
N LYS A 490 -27.19 17.74 -8.49
CA LYS A 490 -26.05 18.54 -9.00
C LYS A 490 -24.73 18.17 -8.31
N GLN A 491 -24.74 17.87 -7.01
CA GLN A 491 -23.55 17.38 -6.31
C GLN A 491 -23.11 15.99 -6.78
N LYS A 492 -24.07 15.07 -7.00
CA LYS A 492 -23.78 13.74 -7.57
C LYS A 492 -23.19 13.88 -8.99
N TRP A 493 -23.75 14.75 -9.81
CA TRP A 493 -23.23 15.11 -11.13
C TRP A 493 -21.78 15.62 -11.09
N GLY A 494 -21.49 16.61 -10.25
CA GLY A 494 -20.12 17.12 -10.09
C GLY A 494 -19.14 16.06 -9.59
N THR A 495 -19.61 15.08 -8.81
CA THR A 495 -18.80 13.92 -8.40
C THR A 495 -18.59 12.95 -9.56
N MET A 496 -19.62 12.64 -10.34
CA MET A 496 -19.53 11.78 -11.52
C MET A 496 -18.58 12.37 -12.56
N GLN A 497 -18.67 13.67 -12.86
CA GLN A 497 -17.73 14.36 -13.77
C GLN A 497 -16.27 14.24 -13.32
N LYS A 498 -16.01 14.26 -12.01
CA LYS A 498 -14.64 14.17 -11.45
C LYS A 498 -14.10 12.74 -11.40
N VAL A 499 -14.97 11.76 -11.15
CA VAL A 499 -14.59 10.36 -10.93
C VAL A 499 -14.58 9.57 -12.24
N LEU A 500 -15.51 9.86 -13.15
CA LEU A 500 -15.72 9.14 -14.40
C LEU A 500 -15.24 10.02 -15.55
N GLY A 501 -14.45 9.45 -16.47
CA GLY A 501 -14.11 10.14 -17.72
C GLY A 501 -15.30 10.16 -18.68
N SER A 502 -15.41 11.21 -19.50
CA SER A 502 -16.30 11.19 -20.67
C SER A 502 -15.86 10.10 -21.64
N LYS A 503 -16.80 9.58 -22.45
CA LYS A 503 -16.46 8.61 -23.50
C LYS A 503 -15.32 9.11 -24.40
N SER A 504 -15.33 10.40 -24.77
CA SER A 504 -14.23 11.03 -25.54
C SER A 504 -12.87 10.87 -24.84
N ARG A 505 -12.78 11.17 -23.53
CA ARG A 505 -11.53 10.97 -22.77
C ARG A 505 -11.08 9.52 -22.74
N LEU A 506 -12.00 8.59 -22.48
CA LEU A 506 -11.66 7.16 -22.43
C LEU A 506 -11.15 6.67 -23.79
N GLU A 507 -11.75 7.12 -24.89
CA GLU A 507 -11.30 6.81 -26.25
C GLU A 507 -9.87 7.33 -26.52
N LYS A 508 -9.54 8.55 -26.06
CA LYS A 508 -8.16 9.07 -26.17
C LYS A 508 -7.16 8.22 -25.40
N ILE A 509 -7.50 7.79 -24.18
CA ILE A 509 -6.65 6.92 -23.36
C ILE A 509 -6.48 5.55 -24.02
N VAL A 510 -7.56 4.94 -24.52
CA VAL A 510 -7.51 3.66 -25.23
C VAL A 510 -6.63 3.76 -26.47
N PHE A 511 -6.79 4.82 -27.26
CA PHE A 511 -5.93 5.05 -28.43
C PHE A 511 -4.45 5.19 -28.05
N ASP A 512 -4.17 5.92 -26.97
CA ASP A 512 -2.81 6.12 -26.44
C ASP A 512 -2.17 4.81 -25.96
N ILE A 513 -2.92 3.98 -25.23
CA ILE A 513 -2.47 2.64 -24.78
C ILE A 513 -2.25 1.71 -25.99
N VAL A 514 -3.20 1.65 -26.93
CA VAL A 514 -3.06 0.83 -28.15
C VAL A 514 -1.86 1.28 -28.98
N LYS A 515 -1.59 2.59 -29.04
CA LYS A 515 -0.38 3.13 -29.68
C LYS A 515 0.88 2.63 -28.97
N ASP A 516 0.95 2.70 -27.64
CA ASP A 516 2.07 2.17 -26.88
C ASP A 516 2.32 0.68 -27.16
N PHE A 517 1.26 -0.13 -27.21
CA PHE A 517 1.38 -1.56 -27.58
C PHE A 517 1.97 -1.80 -28.97
N LYS A 518 1.94 -0.80 -29.87
CA LYS A 518 2.54 -0.88 -31.21
C LYS A 518 3.97 -0.36 -31.28
N ILE A 519 4.36 0.58 -30.42
CA ILE A 519 5.64 1.31 -30.54
C ILE A 519 6.64 1.01 -29.43
N LYS A 520 6.17 0.57 -28.25
CA LYS A 520 7.04 0.32 -27.10
C LYS A 520 7.67 -1.08 -27.27
N PRO A 521 9.01 -1.22 -27.22
CA PRO A 521 9.71 -2.45 -27.61
C PRO A 521 9.12 -3.72 -27.01
N ARG A 522 9.06 -3.82 -25.67
CA ARG A 522 8.54 -5.01 -24.97
C ARG A 522 7.06 -5.30 -25.22
N LEU A 523 6.23 -4.26 -25.34
CA LEU A 523 4.80 -4.47 -25.63
C LEU A 523 4.59 -4.94 -27.08
N SER A 524 5.38 -4.41 -28.02
CA SER A 524 5.30 -4.73 -29.44
C SER A 524 5.87 -6.11 -29.79
N SER A 525 6.90 -6.57 -29.07
CA SER A 525 7.48 -7.91 -29.23
C SER A 525 6.60 -9.01 -28.63
N GLY A 526 5.69 -8.66 -27.72
CA GLY A 526 4.85 -9.62 -26.99
C GLY A 526 5.51 -10.21 -25.74
N GLU A 527 6.72 -9.76 -25.39
CA GLU A 527 7.46 -10.17 -24.18
C GLU A 527 6.97 -9.42 -22.92
N GLY A 528 6.36 -8.23 -23.10
CA GLY A 528 5.79 -7.44 -22.02
C GLY A 528 4.27 -7.37 -22.06
N SER A 529 3.66 -7.37 -20.87
CA SER A 529 2.23 -7.11 -20.67
C SER A 529 2.02 -5.83 -19.86
N ALA A 530 0.76 -5.36 -19.76
CA ALA A 530 0.41 -4.15 -19.04
C ALA A 530 -0.82 -4.33 -18.13
N MET A 531 -0.96 -3.43 -17.17
CA MET A 531 -2.15 -3.29 -16.32
C MET A 531 -2.72 -1.88 -16.47
N LEU A 532 -4.06 -1.75 -16.48
CA LEU A 532 -4.77 -0.46 -16.46
C LEU A 532 -5.61 -0.37 -15.19
N VAL A 533 -5.29 0.61 -14.34
CA VAL A 533 -6.03 0.90 -13.10
C VAL A 533 -7.13 1.90 -13.40
N SER A 534 -8.38 1.41 -13.43
CA SER A 534 -9.59 2.19 -13.66
C SER A 534 -10.16 2.73 -12.34
N GLY A 535 -10.79 3.91 -12.38
CA GLY A 535 -11.40 4.56 -11.22
C GLY A 535 -12.66 3.86 -10.68
N SER A 536 -13.35 3.08 -11.52
CA SER A 536 -14.52 2.29 -11.11
C SER A 536 -14.72 1.04 -11.98
N ILE A 537 -15.55 0.11 -11.50
CA ILE A 537 -15.91 -1.12 -12.24
C ILE A 537 -16.66 -0.78 -13.53
N TYR A 538 -17.57 0.20 -13.48
CA TYR A 538 -18.27 0.68 -14.67
C TYR A 538 -17.30 1.22 -15.72
N GLN A 539 -16.35 2.09 -15.29
CA GLN A 539 -15.33 2.62 -16.19
C GLN A 539 -14.43 1.51 -16.76
N ALA A 540 -14.15 0.45 -15.99
CA ALA A 540 -13.40 -0.71 -16.47
C ALA A 540 -14.16 -1.47 -17.58
N CYS A 541 -15.50 -1.62 -17.44
CA CYS A 541 -16.36 -2.16 -18.50
C CYS A 541 -16.31 -1.30 -19.77
N LYS A 542 -16.38 0.04 -19.63
CA LYS A 542 -16.23 0.95 -20.78
C LYS A 542 -14.87 0.84 -21.45
N TYR A 543 -13.78 0.80 -20.68
CA TYR A 543 -12.45 0.57 -21.24
C TYR A 543 -12.40 -0.73 -22.04
N TYR A 544 -12.90 -1.83 -21.46
CA TYR A 544 -12.94 -3.13 -22.13
C TYR A 544 -13.69 -3.06 -23.46
N GLU A 545 -14.90 -2.50 -23.50
CA GLU A 545 -15.65 -2.35 -24.74
C GLU A 545 -14.92 -1.50 -25.77
N LEU A 546 -14.29 -0.39 -25.36
CA LEU A 546 -13.52 0.47 -26.26
C LEU A 546 -12.28 -0.24 -26.83
N PHE A 547 -11.55 -1.02 -26.01
CA PHE A 547 -10.46 -1.88 -26.50
C PHE A 547 -10.98 -2.93 -27.49
N GLN A 548 -12.10 -3.58 -27.17
CA GLN A 548 -12.74 -4.55 -28.04
C GLN A 548 -13.15 -3.92 -29.38
N ASN A 549 -13.69 -2.71 -29.38
CA ASN A 549 -14.09 -1.97 -30.59
C ASN A 549 -12.87 -1.50 -31.41
N ALA A 550 -11.77 -1.17 -30.75
CA ALA A 550 -10.50 -0.85 -31.39
C ALA A 550 -9.75 -2.08 -31.96
N GLY A 551 -10.31 -3.28 -31.80
CA GLY A 551 -9.71 -4.55 -32.26
C GLY A 551 -8.65 -5.12 -31.33
N PHE A 552 -8.47 -4.56 -30.12
CA PHE A 552 -7.54 -5.05 -29.10
C PHE A 552 -8.23 -6.11 -28.24
N LYS A 553 -8.14 -7.38 -28.66
CA LYS A 553 -8.93 -8.48 -28.10
C LYS A 553 -8.27 -9.17 -26.90
N GLU A 554 -6.95 -9.09 -26.78
CA GLU A 554 -6.15 -9.72 -25.73
C GLU A 554 -6.17 -8.91 -24.41
N CYS A 555 -7.36 -8.52 -23.95
CA CYS A 555 -7.58 -7.84 -22.68
C CYS A 555 -8.71 -8.47 -21.87
N ALA A 556 -8.67 -8.31 -20.55
CA ALA A 556 -9.68 -8.82 -19.63
C ALA A 556 -9.89 -7.89 -18.43
N ILE A 557 -11.07 -7.95 -17.82
CA ILE A 557 -11.40 -7.21 -16.59
C ILE A 557 -11.28 -8.15 -15.39
N ILE A 558 -10.61 -7.70 -14.32
CA ILE A 558 -10.55 -8.41 -13.03
C ILE A 558 -10.93 -7.46 -11.89
N THR A 559 -12.11 -7.64 -11.31
CA THR A 559 -12.62 -6.83 -10.17
C THR A 559 -13.38 -7.68 -9.17
N SER A 560 -13.89 -7.08 -8.08
CA SER A 560 -14.73 -7.74 -7.09
C SER A 560 -16.18 -7.99 -7.56
N TYR A 561 -16.55 -7.58 -8.77
CA TYR A 561 -17.91 -7.76 -9.27
C TYR A 561 -18.15 -9.19 -9.75
N GLU A 562 -19.22 -9.80 -9.25
CA GLU A 562 -19.74 -11.07 -9.72
C GLU A 562 -21.16 -10.86 -10.26
N PRO A 563 -21.44 -11.22 -11.52
CA PRO A 563 -22.75 -10.98 -12.11
C PRO A 563 -23.80 -11.91 -11.48
N HIS A 564 -24.81 -11.33 -10.84
CA HIS A 564 -25.92 -12.07 -10.25
C HIS A 564 -27.27 -11.56 -10.79
N HIS A 565 -28.29 -12.43 -10.84
CA HIS A 565 -29.62 -12.07 -11.35
C HIS A 565 -30.32 -10.97 -10.52
N SER A 566 -29.86 -10.74 -9.29
CA SER A 566 -30.38 -9.68 -8.42
C SER A 566 -29.93 -8.31 -8.91
N ASP A 567 -28.79 -8.25 -9.60
CA ASP A 567 -28.19 -6.99 -10.06
C ASP A 567 -28.99 -6.34 -11.18
N ILE A 568 -29.85 -7.11 -11.85
CA ILE A 568 -30.76 -6.62 -12.89
C ILE A 568 -32.20 -6.43 -12.38
N LYS A 569 -32.51 -6.89 -11.16
CA LYS A 569 -33.87 -6.87 -10.62
C LYS A 569 -34.21 -5.47 -10.11
N GLY A 570 -35.21 -4.84 -10.72
CA GLY A 570 -35.64 -3.48 -10.34
C GLY A 570 -34.72 -2.37 -10.87
N GLU A 571 -33.84 -2.69 -11.82
CA GLU A 571 -33.00 -1.70 -12.53
C GLU A 571 -33.66 -1.11 -13.77
N GLU A 572 -34.80 -1.65 -14.20
CA GLU A 572 -35.57 -1.09 -15.31
C GLU A 572 -36.22 0.23 -14.86
N THR A 573 -35.71 1.33 -15.38
CA THR A 573 -36.20 2.69 -15.10
C THR A 573 -37.06 3.25 -16.24
N GLY A 574 -37.05 2.62 -17.43
CA GLY A 574 -37.68 3.13 -18.65
C GLY A 574 -36.90 4.25 -19.35
N GLU A 575 -35.81 4.76 -18.74
CA GLU A 575 -35.04 5.93 -19.20
C GLU A 575 -33.68 5.56 -19.83
N GLY A 576 -33.36 4.26 -19.92
CA GLY A 576 -32.14 3.74 -20.54
C GLY A 576 -31.43 2.66 -19.71
N ILE A 577 -30.23 2.26 -20.16
CA ILE A 577 -29.42 1.23 -19.50
C ILE A 577 -28.70 1.86 -18.29
N THR A 578 -28.94 1.32 -17.08
CA THR A 578 -28.25 1.73 -15.86
C THR A 578 -26.84 1.14 -15.76
N ASP A 579 -26.02 1.69 -14.87
CA ASP A 579 -24.65 1.21 -14.64
C ASP A 579 -24.61 -0.29 -14.25
N ASN A 580 -25.62 -0.80 -13.52
CA ASN A 580 -25.71 -2.19 -13.12
C ASN A 580 -26.05 -3.13 -14.29
N LEU A 581 -27.02 -2.76 -15.12
CA LEU A 581 -27.38 -3.50 -16.33
C LEU A 581 -26.19 -3.61 -17.28
N GLU A 582 -25.44 -2.52 -17.45
CA GLU A 582 -24.26 -2.50 -18.31
C GLU A 582 -23.13 -3.39 -17.77
N LYS A 583 -22.77 -3.28 -16.48
CA LYS A 583 -21.77 -4.16 -15.86
C LYS A 583 -22.15 -5.63 -16.02
N TYR A 584 -23.40 -5.98 -15.77
CA TYR A 584 -23.90 -7.35 -15.91
C TYR A 584 -23.73 -7.86 -17.35
N ALA A 585 -24.11 -7.07 -18.36
CA ALA A 585 -24.00 -7.43 -19.76
C ALA A 585 -22.54 -7.65 -20.20
N VAL A 586 -21.64 -6.74 -19.84
CA VAL A 586 -20.21 -6.82 -20.21
C VAL A 586 -19.54 -8.03 -19.54
N TYR A 587 -19.78 -8.24 -18.25
CA TYR A 587 -19.21 -9.40 -17.54
C TYR A 587 -19.75 -10.72 -18.08
N THR A 588 -21.06 -10.83 -18.31
CA THR A 588 -21.66 -12.06 -18.85
C THR A 588 -21.06 -12.42 -20.20
N LYS A 589 -20.86 -11.41 -21.07
CA LYS A 589 -20.21 -11.58 -22.37
C LYS A 589 -18.74 -11.99 -22.25
N MET A 590 -17.99 -11.35 -21.36
CA MET A 590 -16.56 -11.61 -21.14
C MET A 590 -16.32 -13.01 -20.56
N LEU A 591 -17.11 -13.42 -19.56
CA LEU A 591 -17.01 -14.72 -18.90
C LEU A 591 -17.37 -15.89 -19.83
N ASN A 592 -18.24 -15.64 -20.81
CA ASN A 592 -18.62 -16.60 -21.85
C ASN A 592 -19.03 -17.98 -21.27
N GLY A 593 -19.89 -17.96 -20.24
CA GLY A 593 -20.41 -19.16 -19.58
C GLY A 593 -19.51 -19.77 -18.49
N LYS A 594 -18.32 -19.20 -18.23
CA LYS A 594 -17.47 -19.59 -17.09
C LYS A 594 -17.92 -18.91 -15.80
N THR A 595 -17.56 -19.51 -14.67
CA THR A 595 -17.62 -18.82 -13.38
C THR A 595 -16.58 -17.69 -13.34
N THR A 596 -16.78 -16.71 -12.47
CA THR A 596 -15.81 -15.63 -12.22
C THR A 596 -14.46 -16.19 -11.78
N GLU A 597 -14.46 -17.14 -10.86
CA GLU A 597 -13.26 -17.78 -10.31
C GLU A 597 -12.44 -18.53 -11.38
N ASP A 598 -13.11 -19.36 -12.21
CA ASP A 598 -12.45 -20.11 -13.28
C ASP A 598 -11.84 -19.17 -14.33
N PHE A 599 -12.60 -18.13 -14.72
CA PHE A 599 -12.14 -17.13 -15.68
C PHE A 599 -10.94 -16.35 -15.13
N GLU A 600 -11.02 -15.87 -13.89
CA GLU A 600 -9.94 -15.13 -13.24
C GLU A 600 -8.66 -15.97 -13.16
N THR A 601 -8.79 -17.25 -12.78
CA THR A 601 -7.64 -18.16 -12.68
C THR A 601 -6.95 -18.35 -14.03
N GLU A 602 -7.73 -18.62 -15.08
CA GLU A 602 -7.21 -18.78 -16.44
C GLU A 602 -6.52 -17.51 -16.94
N VAL A 603 -7.15 -16.35 -16.77
CA VAL A 603 -6.62 -15.06 -17.24
C VAL A 603 -5.35 -14.69 -16.49
N LYS A 604 -5.30 -14.90 -15.17
CA LYS A 604 -4.11 -14.64 -14.35
C LYS A 604 -2.93 -15.51 -14.78
N GLU A 605 -3.15 -16.80 -15.04
CA GLU A 605 -2.09 -17.70 -15.50
C GLU A 605 -1.61 -17.35 -16.92
N LYS A 606 -2.53 -17.02 -17.84
CA LYS A 606 -2.17 -16.53 -19.18
C LYS A 606 -1.38 -15.23 -19.12
N PHE A 607 -1.77 -14.29 -18.27
CA PHE A 607 -1.06 -13.01 -18.13
C PHE A 607 0.38 -13.19 -17.63
N LYS A 608 0.62 -14.15 -16.73
CA LYS A 608 1.96 -14.47 -16.22
C LYS A 608 2.82 -15.21 -17.24
N ASN A 609 2.26 -16.25 -17.86
CA ASN A 609 3.05 -17.22 -18.62
C ASN A 609 2.97 -17.03 -20.14
N GLU A 610 1.95 -16.33 -20.63
CA GLU A 610 1.66 -16.13 -22.05
C GLU A 610 1.34 -14.65 -22.37
N PRO A 611 2.25 -13.69 -22.07
CA PRO A 611 1.98 -12.24 -22.20
C PRO A 611 1.56 -11.80 -23.61
N ALA A 612 1.97 -12.53 -24.65
CA ALA A 612 1.52 -12.30 -26.02
C ALA A 612 0.03 -12.61 -26.27
N LYS A 613 -0.56 -13.53 -25.48
CA LYS A 613 -1.98 -13.94 -25.59
C LYS A 613 -2.90 -13.23 -24.60
N MET A 614 -2.35 -12.67 -23.52
CA MET A 614 -3.08 -11.84 -22.57
C MET A 614 -2.24 -10.60 -22.26
N LYS A 615 -2.51 -9.53 -23.02
CA LYS A 615 -1.65 -8.35 -23.09
C LYS A 615 -2.00 -7.29 -22.03
N LEU A 616 -3.27 -7.13 -21.70
CA LEU A 616 -3.75 -6.08 -20.79
C LEU A 616 -4.76 -6.59 -19.77
N LEU A 617 -4.50 -6.35 -18.49
CA LEU A 617 -5.52 -6.51 -17.43
C LEU A 617 -6.07 -5.15 -17.01
N ILE A 618 -7.39 -5.01 -17.06
CA ILE A 618 -8.11 -3.83 -16.57
C ILE A 618 -8.58 -4.15 -15.15
N VAL A 619 -8.11 -3.36 -14.18
CA VAL A 619 -8.32 -3.60 -12.75
C VAL A 619 -8.85 -2.34 -12.06
N VAL A 620 -9.39 -2.49 -10.85
CA VAL A 620 -9.86 -1.35 -10.02
C VAL A 620 -9.15 -1.37 -8.67
N ASP A 621 -9.40 -2.41 -7.86
CA ASP A 621 -8.74 -2.63 -6.55
C ASP A 621 -8.15 -4.05 -6.41
N LYS A 622 -8.61 -5.00 -7.24
CA LYS A 622 -8.01 -6.34 -7.31
C LYS A 622 -6.64 -6.27 -8.01
N LEU A 623 -5.77 -7.22 -7.67
CA LEU A 623 -4.42 -7.40 -8.23
C LEU A 623 -3.41 -6.27 -7.99
N LEU A 624 -3.81 -5.17 -7.36
CA LEU A 624 -2.88 -4.11 -6.93
C LEU A 624 -2.01 -4.55 -5.74
N THR A 625 -2.36 -5.66 -5.09
CA THR A 625 -1.55 -6.32 -4.06
C THR A 625 -1.52 -7.82 -4.22
N GLY A 626 -0.41 -8.42 -3.80
CA GLY A 626 -0.20 -9.87 -3.82
C GLY A 626 -0.01 -10.48 -5.20
N PHE A 627 -0.46 -9.84 -6.29
CA PHE A 627 -0.32 -10.40 -7.63
C PHE A 627 1.08 -10.22 -8.19
N ASP A 628 1.81 -11.32 -8.42
CA ASP A 628 3.17 -11.30 -8.94
C ASP A 628 3.21 -11.76 -10.41
N ALA A 629 3.66 -10.88 -11.29
CA ALA A 629 3.75 -11.12 -12.74
C ALA A 629 5.02 -10.45 -13.30
N PRO A 630 6.15 -11.19 -13.43
CA PRO A 630 7.41 -10.65 -13.97
C PRO A 630 7.27 -9.95 -15.33
N SER A 631 6.44 -10.50 -16.23
CA SER A 631 6.18 -9.94 -17.57
C SER A 631 5.45 -8.59 -17.56
N ALA A 632 4.79 -8.21 -16.45
CA ALA A 632 4.09 -6.93 -16.32
C ALA A 632 5.10 -5.78 -16.36
N THR A 633 5.08 -5.02 -17.45
CA THR A 633 6.08 -4.00 -17.76
C THR A 633 5.53 -2.58 -17.63
N TYR A 634 4.24 -2.37 -17.96
CA TYR A 634 3.59 -1.06 -17.92
C TYR A 634 2.37 -1.04 -16.99
N LEU A 635 2.26 -0.01 -16.16
CA LEU A 635 1.09 0.28 -15.34
C LEU A 635 0.50 1.62 -15.78
N TYR A 636 -0.68 1.58 -16.38
CA TYR A 636 -1.47 2.75 -16.73
C TYR A 636 -2.41 3.08 -15.56
N ILE A 637 -2.41 4.33 -15.08
CA ILE A 637 -3.22 4.76 -13.94
C ILE A 637 -4.22 5.83 -14.39
N ASP A 638 -5.51 5.50 -14.31
CA ASP A 638 -6.61 6.43 -14.49
C ASP A 638 -7.51 6.48 -13.24
N LYS A 639 -6.90 6.38 -12.07
CA LYS A 639 -7.56 6.42 -10.76
C LYS A 639 -6.82 7.35 -9.83
N LYS A 640 -7.54 8.12 -9.01
CA LYS A 640 -6.91 8.88 -7.92
C LYS A 640 -6.41 7.89 -6.86
N MET A 641 -5.13 7.93 -6.56
CA MET A 641 -4.47 7.03 -5.61
C MET A 641 -3.43 7.80 -4.80
N GLN A 642 -3.24 7.39 -3.55
CA GLN A 642 -2.32 8.04 -2.61
C GLN A 642 -1.66 6.99 -1.70
N ASP A 643 -0.61 7.39 -1.00
CA ASP A 643 0.05 6.65 0.07
C ASP A 643 0.41 5.20 -0.32
N HIS A 644 0.05 4.23 0.53
CA HIS A 644 0.40 2.83 0.38
C HIS A 644 -0.31 2.14 -0.79
N GLY A 645 -1.54 2.52 -1.09
CA GLY A 645 -2.27 1.99 -2.23
C GLY A 645 -1.59 2.32 -3.56
N LEU A 646 -1.06 3.55 -3.69
CA LEU A 646 -0.28 3.97 -4.85
C LEU A 646 1.03 3.19 -4.96
N PHE A 647 1.81 3.12 -3.87
CA PHE A 647 3.10 2.43 -3.89
C PHE A 647 2.97 0.93 -4.21
N GLN A 648 1.98 0.25 -3.65
CA GLN A 648 1.75 -1.17 -3.93
C GLN A 648 1.39 -1.45 -5.39
N ALA A 649 0.60 -0.55 -5.99
CA ALA A 649 0.22 -0.63 -7.40
C ALA A 649 1.44 -0.45 -8.32
N ILE A 650 2.26 0.58 -8.11
CA ILE A 650 3.46 0.82 -8.94
C ILE A 650 4.47 -0.34 -8.81
N CYS A 651 4.59 -0.95 -7.62
CA CYS A 651 5.42 -2.14 -7.40
C CYS A 651 4.84 -3.43 -8.03
N ARG A 652 3.84 -3.36 -8.91
CA ARG A 652 3.42 -4.51 -9.74
C ARG A 652 4.29 -4.70 -10.98
N VAL A 653 4.98 -3.65 -11.43
CA VAL A 653 5.80 -3.69 -12.66
C VAL A 653 7.30 -3.68 -12.42
N ASN A 654 7.76 -3.58 -11.16
CA ASN A 654 9.18 -3.52 -10.78
C ASN A 654 9.86 -4.90 -10.58
N ARG A 655 9.20 -5.99 -11.00
CA ARG A 655 9.79 -7.33 -10.93
C ARG A 655 10.75 -7.56 -12.09
N GLY A 656 11.91 -8.12 -11.81
CA GLY A 656 12.85 -8.58 -12.85
C GLY A 656 12.23 -9.72 -13.66
N ASP A 657 12.50 -9.75 -14.96
CA ASP A 657 11.99 -10.77 -15.89
C ASP A 657 13.14 -11.35 -16.73
N THR A 658 13.25 -10.91 -17.98
CA THR A 658 14.36 -11.15 -18.91
C THR A 658 15.29 -9.93 -18.98
N ASP A 659 16.50 -10.11 -19.54
CA ASP A 659 17.56 -9.09 -19.53
C ASP A 659 17.20 -7.82 -20.32
N ASP A 660 16.15 -7.84 -21.15
CA ASP A 660 15.63 -6.68 -21.88
C ASP A 660 14.63 -5.83 -21.05
N LYS A 661 14.33 -6.23 -19.80
CA LYS A 661 13.50 -5.44 -18.87
C LYS A 661 14.39 -4.65 -17.91
N ASP A 662 14.67 -3.41 -18.27
CA ASP A 662 15.48 -2.52 -17.43
C ASP A 662 14.66 -1.82 -16.33
N TYR A 663 13.38 -1.52 -16.60
CA TYR A 663 12.51 -0.73 -15.73
C TYR A 663 11.07 -1.22 -15.74
N GLY A 664 10.32 -0.89 -14.69
CA GLY A 664 8.86 -0.85 -14.73
C GLY A 664 8.36 0.55 -15.11
N TYR A 665 7.35 0.65 -15.96
CA TYR A 665 6.86 1.95 -16.46
C TYR A 665 5.52 2.31 -15.83
N ILE A 666 5.42 3.51 -15.25
CA ILE A 666 4.20 4.07 -14.67
C ILE A 666 3.71 5.21 -15.56
N ILE A 667 2.58 4.99 -16.21
CA ILE A 667 1.94 5.98 -17.09
C ILE A 667 0.73 6.55 -16.38
N ASP A 668 0.76 7.83 -16.05
CA ASP A 668 -0.22 8.46 -15.17
C ASP A 668 -1.11 9.47 -15.91
N TYR A 669 -2.42 9.22 -15.92
CA TYR A 669 -3.44 10.09 -16.52
C TYR A 669 -4.17 11.01 -15.51
N LYS A 670 -3.73 11.02 -14.25
CA LYS A 670 -4.39 11.71 -13.12
C LYS A 670 -3.49 12.70 -12.36
N ASP A 671 -2.26 12.93 -12.83
CA ASP A 671 -1.30 13.86 -12.21
C ASP A 671 -1.07 13.57 -10.71
N LEU A 672 -0.71 12.32 -10.44
CA LEU A 672 -0.37 11.79 -9.13
C LEU A 672 1.08 12.08 -8.74
N PHE A 673 1.82 12.90 -9.47
CA PHE A 673 3.26 13.11 -9.24
C PHE A 673 3.56 13.53 -7.79
N GLU A 674 2.83 14.51 -7.24
CA GLU A 674 3.02 14.93 -5.84
C GLU A 674 2.65 13.84 -4.84
N SER A 675 1.60 13.06 -5.14
CA SER A 675 1.21 11.91 -4.30
C SER A 675 2.27 10.81 -4.36
N LEU A 676 2.85 10.57 -5.53
CA LEU A 676 3.94 9.62 -5.75
C LEU A 676 5.23 10.07 -5.05
N LYS A 677 5.57 11.36 -5.15
CA LYS A 677 6.72 11.96 -4.47
C LYS A 677 6.61 11.81 -2.95
N SER A 678 5.45 12.16 -2.38
CA SER A 678 5.17 11.98 -0.95
C SER A 678 5.28 10.50 -0.57
N SER A 679 4.60 9.63 -1.31
CA SER A 679 4.67 8.18 -1.08
C SER A 679 6.11 7.70 -1.12
N ILE A 680 6.92 7.98 -2.14
CA ILE A 680 8.25 7.36 -2.20
C ILE A 680 9.23 7.99 -1.21
N THR A 681 9.13 9.29 -0.93
CA THR A 681 9.94 9.93 0.12
C THR A 681 9.72 9.23 1.47
N ASP A 682 8.49 8.84 1.78
CA ASP A 682 8.21 8.09 3.00
C ASP A 682 8.86 6.69 3.02
N TYR A 683 9.19 6.14 1.84
CA TYR A 683 9.66 4.76 1.65
C TYR A 683 11.17 4.66 1.49
N THR A 684 11.86 5.79 1.30
CA THR A 684 13.31 5.91 1.20
C THR A 684 13.91 6.67 2.40
N SER A 685 13.19 7.66 2.95
CA SER A 685 13.69 8.42 4.10
C SER A 685 13.61 7.63 5.42
N GLY A 686 14.67 7.71 6.24
CA GLY A 686 14.65 7.27 7.66
C GLY A 686 13.89 8.23 8.58
N ALA A 687 13.08 9.15 8.01
CA ALA A 687 12.37 10.20 8.75
C ALA A 687 11.34 9.68 9.75
N PHE A 688 11.13 8.36 9.79
CA PHE A 688 10.21 7.68 10.68
C PHE A 688 10.93 6.69 11.61
N ASP A 689 12.19 6.90 11.96
CA ASP A 689 12.92 6.00 12.87
C ASP A 689 12.78 6.37 14.37
N GLU A 690 12.22 7.55 14.71
CA GLU A 690 12.17 8.02 16.11
C GLU A 690 10.72 8.11 16.63
N TYR A 691 10.32 7.17 17.49
CA TYR A 691 9.34 7.39 18.56
C TYR A 691 9.69 6.43 19.69
N ASP A 692 9.98 6.97 20.87
CA ASP A 692 10.13 6.18 22.09
C ASP A 692 8.74 5.75 22.60
N VAL A 693 8.68 4.61 23.29
CA VAL A 693 7.45 3.99 23.81
C VAL A 693 6.66 4.92 24.76
N GLU A 694 7.34 5.90 25.38
CA GLU A 694 6.74 6.89 26.28
C GLU A 694 5.90 7.96 25.54
N ASP A 695 6.35 8.42 24.36
CA ASP A 695 5.66 9.46 23.57
C ASP A 695 4.31 8.96 23.02
N VAL A 696 4.21 7.65 22.79
CA VAL A 696 3.00 6.96 22.32
C VAL A 696 1.89 6.98 23.37
N LYS A 697 2.21 6.94 24.67
CA LYS A 697 1.20 6.88 25.73
C LYS A 697 0.47 8.22 25.95
N GLY A 698 1.15 9.35 25.78
CA GLY A 698 0.56 10.69 25.93
C GLY A 698 -0.48 11.01 24.85
N LEU A 699 -0.14 10.72 23.59
CA LEU A 699 -0.97 10.98 22.41
C LEU A 699 -2.26 10.12 22.35
N LEU A 700 -2.28 8.95 22.99
CA LEU A 700 -3.45 8.06 23.04
C LEU A 700 -4.58 8.63 23.89
N LYS A 701 -4.23 9.35 24.97
CA LYS A 701 -5.21 9.93 25.90
C LYS A 701 -5.99 11.07 25.23
N ASP A 702 -5.30 11.95 24.51
CA ASP A 702 -5.90 13.09 23.81
C ASP A 702 -6.91 12.68 22.73
N ARG A 703 -6.67 11.56 22.02
CA ARG A 703 -7.58 11.08 20.95
C ARG A 703 -8.94 10.62 21.49
N PHE A 704 -8.95 9.88 22.61
CA PHE A 704 -10.19 9.32 23.15
C PHE A 704 -11.06 10.41 23.78
N ASP A 705 -10.44 11.37 24.45
CA ASP A 705 -11.10 12.52 25.04
C ASP A 705 -11.74 13.40 23.94
N GLU A 706 -10.99 13.73 22.88
CA GLU A 706 -11.50 14.52 21.75
C GLU A 706 -12.60 13.78 20.94
N GLY A 707 -12.45 12.46 20.76
CA GLY A 707 -13.44 11.62 20.08
C GLY A 707 -14.76 11.54 20.85
N ARG A 708 -14.69 11.44 22.18
CA ARG A 708 -15.85 11.47 23.08
C ARG A 708 -16.59 12.79 23.00
N GLU A 709 -15.87 13.91 23.14
CA GLU A 709 -16.45 15.26 23.10
C GLU A 709 -17.22 15.50 21.78
N LYS A 710 -16.64 15.10 20.64
CA LYS A 710 -17.29 15.22 19.32
C LYS A 710 -18.58 14.41 19.21
N LEU A 711 -18.62 13.20 19.78
CA LEU A 711 -19.80 12.34 19.77
C LEU A 711 -20.92 12.90 20.65
N GLU A 712 -20.60 13.31 21.87
CA GLU A 712 -21.58 13.91 22.80
C GLU A 712 -22.17 15.20 22.21
N THR A 713 -21.31 16.07 21.67
CA THR A 713 -21.73 17.32 21.00
C THR A 713 -22.67 17.04 19.82
N ALA A 714 -22.39 16.01 19.01
CA ALA A 714 -23.23 15.66 17.86
C ALA A 714 -24.59 15.07 18.29
N LEU A 715 -24.62 14.25 19.35
CA LEU A 715 -25.84 13.72 19.95
C LEU A 715 -26.73 14.83 20.51
N GLU A 716 -26.16 15.72 21.32
CA GLU A 716 -26.89 16.85 21.91
C GLU A 716 -27.51 17.74 20.83
N LYS A 717 -26.76 17.99 19.75
CA LYS A 717 -27.25 18.80 18.63
C LYS A 717 -28.46 18.18 17.94
N VAL A 718 -28.44 16.87 17.67
CA VAL A 718 -29.60 16.18 17.05
C VAL A 718 -30.78 16.11 18.02
N ARG A 719 -30.54 15.82 19.31
CA ARG A 719 -31.57 15.84 20.35
C ARG A 719 -32.25 17.20 20.45
N ALA A 720 -31.47 18.28 20.48
CA ALA A 720 -32.00 19.65 20.55
C ALA A 720 -32.88 20.01 19.34
N ILE A 721 -32.53 19.54 18.14
CA ILE A 721 -33.34 19.77 16.93
C ILE A 721 -34.68 19.03 16.99
N CYS A 722 -34.72 17.85 17.61
CA CYS A 722 -35.91 17.01 17.74
C CYS A 722 -36.73 17.27 19.01
N GLU A 723 -36.20 18.01 19.97
CA GLU A 723 -36.84 18.26 21.27
C GLU A 723 -38.21 18.96 21.19
N PRO A 724 -38.45 19.94 20.29
CA PRO A 724 -39.73 20.62 20.20
C PRO A 724 -40.92 19.75 19.72
N VAL A 725 -40.68 18.50 19.34
CA VAL A 725 -41.70 17.62 18.75
C VAL A 725 -42.36 16.74 19.83
N HIS A 726 -43.66 16.95 20.05
CA HIS A 726 -44.45 16.15 20.97
C HIS A 726 -45.87 15.88 20.43
N PRO A 727 -46.37 14.62 20.46
CA PRO A 727 -45.64 13.40 20.82
C PRO A 727 -44.48 13.09 19.84
N LYS A 728 -43.46 12.33 20.27
CA LYS A 728 -42.31 11.94 19.44
C LYS A 728 -42.68 10.74 18.53
N ASP A 729 -43.74 10.89 17.74
CA ASP A 729 -44.20 9.91 16.75
C ASP A 729 -43.98 10.38 15.31
N GLU A 730 -44.04 9.44 14.36
CA GLU A 730 -43.77 9.70 12.95
C GLU A 730 -44.64 10.82 12.35
N PRO A 731 -45.98 10.85 12.56
CA PRO A 731 -46.82 11.94 12.05
C PRO A 731 -46.44 13.32 12.60
N SER A 732 -46.08 13.42 13.88
CA SER A 732 -45.69 14.69 14.50
C SER A 732 -44.34 15.17 13.99
N PHE A 733 -43.39 14.26 13.76
CA PHE A 733 -42.12 14.60 13.13
C PHE A 733 -42.29 15.05 11.69
N ILE A 734 -43.09 14.33 10.90
CA ILE A 734 -43.41 14.74 9.52
C ILE A 734 -44.06 16.13 9.54
N ARG A 735 -45.04 16.36 10.42
CA ARG A 735 -45.69 17.67 10.52
C ARG A 735 -44.73 18.80 10.95
N TYR A 736 -43.81 18.53 11.86
CA TYR A 736 -42.85 19.53 12.34
C TYR A 736 -41.77 19.87 11.32
N PHE A 737 -41.21 18.85 10.65
CA PHE A 737 -40.11 19.01 9.70
C PHE A 737 -40.58 19.23 8.26
N CYS A 738 -41.77 18.78 7.87
CA CYS A 738 -42.31 18.89 6.52
C CYS A 738 -43.53 19.80 6.41
N GLY A 739 -44.25 20.09 7.52
CA GLY A 739 -45.56 20.75 7.45
C GLY A 739 -46.63 19.85 6.84
N ASN A 740 -47.62 20.42 6.18
CA ASN A 740 -48.50 19.66 5.29
C ASN A 740 -47.78 19.39 3.95
N THR A 741 -47.48 18.12 3.69
CA THR A 741 -46.77 17.66 2.49
C THR A 741 -47.53 17.91 1.18
N GLU A 742 -48.84 18.20 1.24
CA GLU A 742 -49.66 18.58 0.08
C GLU A 742 -49.51 20.07 -0.29
N HIS A 743 -48.93 20.90 0.60
CA HIS A 743 -48.77 22.35 0.40
C HIS A 743 -47.29 22.74 0.23
N LYS A 744 -46.91 23.08 -1.00
CA LYS A 744 -45.51 23.44 -1.36
C LYS A 744 -44.92 24.60 -0.55
N ASN A 745 -45.74 25.55 -0.09
CA ASN A 745 -45.27 26.69 0.69
C ASN A 745 -44.82 26.29 2.10
N GLU A 746 -45.54 25.37 2.75
CA GLU A 746 -45.18 24.88 4.10
C GLU A 746 -43.89 24.04 4.07
N LEU A 747 -43.70 23.25 3.01
CA LEU A 747 -42.44 22.54 2.77
C LEU A 747 -41.26 23.51 2.65
N LYS A 748 -41.45 24.66 2.00
CA LYS A 748 -40.39 25.67 1.84
C LYS A 748 -40.09 26.40 3.16
N GLU A 749 -41.12 26.74 3.94
CA GLU A 749 -40.95 27.38 5.25
C GLU A 749 -40.23 26.47 6.27
N THR A 750 -40.38 25.15 6.15
CA THR A 750 -39.76 24.17 7.04
C THR A 750 -38.41 23.63 6.53
N GLU A 751 -37.91 24.12 5.40
CA GLU A 751 -36.67 23.65 4.76
C GLU A 751 -35.44 23.75 5.67
N GLN A 752 -35.26 24.87 6.37
CA GLN A 752 -34.14 25.04 7.29
C GLN A 752 -34.14 24.03 8.44
N LYS A 753 -35.34 23.61 8.90
CA LYS A 753 -35.48 22.59 9.94
C LYS A 753 -35.00 21.23 9.42
N ARG A 754 -35.38 20.85 8.19
CA ARG A 754 -34.92 19.61 7.54
C ARG A 754 -33.43 19.61 7.27
N LEU A 755 -32.89 20.70 6.72
CA LEU A 755 -31.44 20.82 6.47
C LEU A 755 -30.62 20.72 7.76
N SER A 756 -31.12 21.32 8.84
CA SER A 756 -30.49 21.23 10.16
C SER A 756 -30.50 19.80 10.69
N LEU A 757 -31.64 19.10 10.59
CA LEU A 757 -31.75 17.67 10.93
C LEU A 757 -30.76 16.84 10.11
N TYR A 758 -30.72 17.01 8.79
CA TYR A 758 -29.84 16.23 7.91
C TYR A 758 -28.36 16.44 8.23
N LYS A 759 -27.93 17.69 8.43
CA LYS A 759 -26.53 18.01 8.76
C LYS A 759 -26.14 17.45 10.14
N ALA A 760 -27.03 17.58 11.13
CA ALA A 760 -26.79 17.09 12.47
C ALA A 760 -26.72 15.55 12.50
N THR A 761 -27.66 14.86 11.85
CA THR A 761 -27.64 13.39 11.75
C THR A 761 -26.42 12.88 11.01
N VAL A 762 -25.98 13.52 9.91
CA VAL A 762 -24.73 13.12 9.22
C VAL A 762 -23.50 13.33 10.09
N SER A 763 -23.46 14.42 10.86
CA SER A 763 -22.37 14.68 11.81
C SER A 763 -22.35 13.64 12.92
N LEU A 764 -23.53 13.26 13.44
CA LEU A 764 -23.70 12.20 14.43
C LEU A 764 -23.23 10.84 13.88
N ILE A 765 -23.66 10.45 12.66
CA ILE A 765 -23.22 9.20 12.02
C ILE A 765 -21.70 9.18 11.89
N ARG A 766 -21.06 10.28 11.48
CA ARG A 766 -19.59 10.37 11.36
C ARG A 766 -18.88 10.31 12.72
N ALA A 767 -19.34 11.09 13.70
CA ALA A 767 -18.76 11.10 15.04
C ALA A 767 -18.89 9.73 15.70
N TYR A 768 -20.07 9.09 15.53
CA TYR A 768 -20.30 7.73 15.98
C TYR A 768 -19.42 6.74 15.22
N ALA A 769 -19.34 6.75 13.89
CA ALA A 769 -18.49 5.83 13.14
C ALA A 769 -17.01 5.89 13.57
N ASN A 770 -16.52 7.08 13.93
CA ASN A 770 -15.15 7.27 14.43
C ASN A 770 -14.89 6.67 15.82
N LEU A 771 -15.93 6.50 16.66
CA LEU A 771 -15.81 6.09 18.07
C LEU A 771 -16.58 4.81 18.44
N ALA A 772 -17.54 4.38 17.63
CA ALA A 772 -18.56 3.32 17.86
C ALA A 772 -17.98 2.00 18.36
N ASN A 773 -16.71 1.85 18.09
CA ASN A 773 -15.94 0.64 18.20
C ASN A 773 -14.84 0.71 19.26
N GLU A 774 -14.61 1.90 19.81
CA GLU A 774 -13.65 2.22 20.86
C GLU A 774 -14.35 2.90 22.05
N MET A 775 -15.70 2.84 22.11
CA MET A 775 -16.57 3.44 23.13
C MET A 775 -16.09 3.15 24.57
N PHE A 776 -15.73 1.90 24.87
CA PHE A 776 -15.25 1.52 26.20
C PHE A 776 -13.90 2.17 26.55
N LYS A 777 -12.98 2.26 25.59
CA LYS A 777 -11.67 2.93 25.75
C LYS A 777 -11.84 4.45 25.93
N ALA A 778 -12.91 5.02 25.36
CA ALA A 778 -13.32 6.41 25.57
C ALA A 778 -14.11 6.64 26.88
N GLY A 779 -14.26 5.63 27.73
CA GLY A 779 -14.87 5.76 29.06
C GLY A 779 -16.39 5.60 29.09
N TYR A 780 -17.02 5.09 28.02
CA TYR A 780 -18.44 4.73 28.02
C TYR A 780 -18.67 3.31 28.54
N THR A 781 -19.75 3.11 29.28
CA THR A 781 -20.25 1.80 29.71
C THR A 781 -20.96 1.05 28.56
N GLU A 782 -21.12 -0.26 28.69
CA GLU A 782 -21.83 -1.09 27.70
C GLU A 782 -23.29 -0.67 27.52
N ALA A 783 -23.93 -0.20 28.60
CA ALA A 783 -25.29 0.34 28.58
C ALA A 783 -25.37 1.67 27.80
N GLU A 784 -24.43 2.59 28.04
CA GLU A 784 -24.35 3.86 27.31
C GLU A 784 -24.05 3.64 25.83
N ALA A 785 -23.13 2.72 25.51
CA ALA A 785 -22.79 2.40 24.13
C ALA A 785 -23.97 1.84 23.33
N LYS A 786 -24.75 0.96 23.95
CA LYS A 786 -25.97 0.43 23.34
C LYS A 786 -27.02 1.54 23.15
N SER A 787 -27.25 2.37 24.16
CA SER A 787 -28.18 3.51 24.07
C SER A 787 -27.82 4.45 22.91
N ILE A 788 -26.54 4.79 22.79
CA ILE A 788 -26.04 5.67 21.72
C ILE A 788 -26.24 5.03 20.34
N LYS A 789 -25.96 3.72 20.18
CA LYS A 789 -26.20 3.00 18.93
C LYS A 789 -27.67 3.03 18.52
N ASP A 790 -28.56 2.77 19.47
CA ASP A 790 -30.00 2.78 19.25
C ASP A 790 -30.50 4.19 18.88
N GLU A 791 -29.96 5.24 19.50
CA GLU A 791 -30.24 6.63 19.14
C GLU A 791 -29.72 7.02 17.74
N VAL A 792 -28.49 6.64 17.39
CA VAL A 792 -27.93 6.88 16.05
C VAL A 792 -28.82 6.25 14.98
N LYS A 793 -29.27 5.00 15.21
CA LYS A 793 -30.21 4.33 14.32
C LYS A 793 -31.54 5.08 14.25
N TYR A 794 -32.14 5.40 15.39
CA TYR A 794 -33.39 6.15 15.46
C TYR A 794 -33.34 7.46 14.67
N TYR A 795 -32.28 8.26 14.84
CA TYR A 795 -32.14 9.53 14.13
C TYR A 795 -31.80 9.37 12.64
N THR A 796 -31.20 8.25 12.25
CA THR A 796 -30.98 7.89 10.84
C THR A 796 -32.31 7.52 10.18
N ASP A 797 -33.09 6.63 10.80
CA ASP A 797 -34.42 6.22 10.33
C ASP A 797 -35.37 7.43 10.27
N LEU A 798 -35.33 8.30 11.28
CA LEU A 798 -36.09 9.55 11.29
C LEU A 798 -35.71 10.45 10.12
N ARG A 799 -34.42 10.69 9.89
CA ARG A 799 -33.94 11.49 8.75
C ARG A 799 -34.45 10.95 7.42
N ASP A 800 -34.39 9.64 7.23
CA ASP A 800 -34.78 9.01 5.97
C ASP A 800 -36.30 9.05 5.78
N THR A 801 -37.07 8.88 6.86
CA THR A 801 -38.53 9.07 6.87
C THR A 801 -38.91 10.51 6.50
N ILE A 802 -38.24 11.51 7.08
CA ILE A 802 -38.47 12.93 6.75
C ILE A 802 -38.10 13.24 5.29
N LYS A 803 -37.03 12.64 4.76
CA LYS A 803 -36.66 12.77 3.34
C LYS A 803 -37.71 12.17 2.42
N GLN A 804 -38.28 11.02 2.78
CA GLN A 804 -39.39 10.42 2.03
C GLN A 804 -40.63 11.30 2.07
N ALA A 805 -41.06 11.69 3.26
CA ALA A 805 -42.28 12.48 3.44
C ALA A 805 -42.20 13.87 2.76
N SER A 806 -41.03 14.49 2.75
CA SER A 806 -40.79 15.77 2.05
C SER A 806 -40.60 15.65 0.53
N GLY A 807 -40.54 14.44 -0.02
CA GLY A 807 -40.22 14.22 -1.43
C GLY A 807 -38.77 14.61 -1.79
N GLU A 808 -37.88 14.68 -0.80
CA GLU A 808 -36.46 15.02 -0.95
C GLU A 808 -35.57 13.79 -1.12
N GLN A 809 -36.13 12.58 -1.04
CA GLN A 809 -35.44 11.35 -1.41
C GLN A 809 -35.34 11.25 -2.94
N VAL A 810 -34.15 11.49 -3.48
CA VAL A 810 -33.89 11.36 -4.91
C VAL A 810 -33.52 9.92 -5.22
N ASP A 811 -34.31 9.25 -6.06
CA ASP A 811 -33.86 8.03 -6.72
C ASP A 811 -32.88 8.40 -7.83
N PHE A 812 -31.60 8.38 -7.50
CA PHE A 812 -30.56 8.75 -8.44
C PHE A 812 -30.44 7.78 -9.62
N LYS A 813 -30.94 6.53 -9.51
CA LYS A 813 -30.81 5.53 -10.58
C LYS A 813 -31.53 5.96 -11.86
N ARG A 814 -32.69 6.61 -11.71
CA ARG A 814 -33.47 7.14 -12.83
C ARG A 814 -32.70 8.15 -13.68
N PHE A 815 -31.86 8.97 -13.04
CA PHE A 815 -31.14 10.07 -13.71
C PHE A 815 -29.78 9.64 -14.28
N GLU A 816 -29.28 8.45 -13.93
CA GLU A 816 -27.96 7.98 -14.36
C GLU A 816 -27.82 7.91 -15.89
N PRO A 817 -28.75 7.31 -16.66
CA PRO A 817 -28.64 7.24 -18.12
C PRO A 817 -28.55 8.62 -18.78
N GLY A 818 -29.41 9.56 -18.40
CA GLY A 818 -29.41 10.91 -18.98
C GLY A 818 -28.18 11.73 -18.57
N MET A 819 -27.71 11.60 -17.33
CA MET A 819 -26.41 12.19 -16.92
C MET A 819 -25.26 11.61 -17.77
N ARG A 820 -25.21 10.30 -18.01
CA ARG A 820 -24.20 9.69 -18.90
C ARG A 820 -24.26 10.26 -20.31
N GLN A 821 -25.45 10.40 -20.87
CA GLN A 821 -25.65 10.98 -22.19
C GLN A 821 -25.15 12.42 -22.26
N LEU A 822 -25.41 13.24 -21.23
CA LEU A 822 -24.86 14.58 -21.14
C LEU A 822 -23.32 14.58 -21.12
N MET A 823 -22.71 13.65 -20.38
CA MET A 823 -21.24 13.54 -20.37
C MET A 823 -20.72 13.20 -21.76
N ASP A 824 -21.37 12.27 -22.46
CA ASP A 824 -20.90 11.83 -23.78
C ASP A 824 -21.13 12.88 -24.88
N MET A 825 -22.18 13.72 -24.76
CA MET A 825 -22.48 14.78 -25.73
C MET A 825 -21.70 16.07 -25.48
N TYR A 826 -21.53 16.47 -24.21
CA TYR A 826 -21.08 17.83 -23.85
C TYR A 826 -19.76 17.89 -23.06
N LEU A 827 -19.12 16.76 -22.77
CA LEU A 827 -17.72 16.73 -22.30
C LEU A 827 -16.80 16.17 -23.39
N ASP A 828 -15.92 17.02 -23.90
CA ASP A 828 -14.90 16.61 -24.86
C ASP A 828 -13.50 16.59 -24.21
N ALA A 829 -12.56 15.93 -24.89
CA ALA A 829 -11.20 15.74 -24.40
C ALA A 829 -10.17 15.96 -25.51
N GLN A 830 -9.08 16.64 -25.14
CA GLN A 830 -7.93 16.77 -26.03
C GLN A 830 -7.16 15.44 -26.13
N SER A 831 -6.40 15.26 -27.21
CA SER A 831 -5.48 14.14 -27.33
C SER A 831 -4.47 14.13 -26.17
N SER A 832 -4.07 12.94 -25.73
CA SER A 832 -3.05 12.74 -24.71
C SER A 832 -1.78 13.55 -25.03
N ARG A 833 -1.34 14.38 -24.07
CA ARG A 833 -0.09 15.13 -24.14
C ARG A 833 0.79 14.78 -22.96
N ARG A 834 2.07 14.53 -23.21
CA ARG A 834 3.06 14.38 -22.13
C ARG A 834 3.25 15.71 -21.41
N ILE A 835 3.23 15.69 -20.08
CA ILE A 835 3.31 16.91 -19.26
C ILE A 835 4.76 17.27 -18.94
N SER A 836 5.67 16.29 -18.87
CA SER A 836 7.04 16.46 -18.36
C SER A 836 8.14 16.02 -19.31
N ASP A 837 9.30 16.70 -19.23
CA ASP A 837 10.58 16.34 -19.86
C ASP A 837 11.45 15.42 -18.97
N PHE A 838 10.86 14.57 -18.10
CA PHE A 838 11.62 13.60 -17.27
C PHE A 838 12.19 12.42 -18.06
N GLU A 839 12.40 12.56 -19.37
CA GLU A 839 12.87 11.48 -20.23
C GLU A 839 14.14 10.84 -19.64
N ASN A 840 14.04 9.53 -19.38
CA ASN A 840 15.10 8.65 -18.90
C ASN A 840 15.63 8.92 -17.47
N ARG A 841 14.83 9.51 -16.57
CA ARG A 841 15.21 9.56 -15.14
C ARG A 841 14.47 8.51 -14.34
N SER A 842 15.23 7.68 -13.63
CA SER A 842 14.69 6.70 -12.69
C SER A 842 13.99 7.38 -11.51
N LEU A 843 13.06 6.67 -10.86
CA LEU A 843 12.36 7.21 -9.70
C LEU A 843 13.30 7.44 -8.52
N VAL A 844 14.35 6.64 -8.36
CA VAL A 844 15.41 6.89 -7.37
C VAL A 844 16.19 8.17 -7.69
N ASP A 845 16.58 8.39 -8.95
CA ASP A 845 17.30 9.61 -9.38
C ASP A 845 16.46 10.88 -9.18
N LEU A 846 15.15 10.79 -9.39
CA LEU A 846 14.22 11.89 -9.14
C LEU A 846 14.25 12.29 -7.66
N ILE A 847 14.41 11.35 -6.74
CA ILE A 847 14.38 11.60 -5.29
C ILE A 847 15.71 12.15 -4.77
N GLU A 848 16.84 11.56 -5.18
CA GLU A 848 18.17 11.98 -4.74
C GLU A 848 18.44 13.46 -5.10
N LYS A 849 18.03 13.89 -6.30
CA LYS A 849 18.24 15.28 -6.75
C LYS A 849 17.22 16.28 -6.19
N LEU A 850 16.05 15.82 -5.76
CA LEU A 850 15.05 16.67 -5.09
C LEU A 850 15.35 16.88 -3.59
N SER A 851 16.36 16.19 -3.04
CA SER A 851 16.84 16.34 -1.67
C SER A 851 17.83 17.50 -1.52
N GLU A 852 18.40 18.01 -2.62
CA GLU A 852 19.05 19.31 -2.65
C GLU A 852 17.98 20.40 -2.83
N PRO A 853 18.05 21.52 -2.08
CA PRO A 853 17.20 22.66 -2.35
C PRO A 853 17.58 23.22 -3.73
N GLU A 854 16.89 22.81 -4.78
CA GLU A 854 17.06 23.39 -6.12
C GLU A 854 16.59 24.86 -6.11
N GLU A 855 17.49 25.78 -5.75
CA GLU A 855 17.51 27.14 -6.27
C GLU A 855 17.77 27.08 -7.78
N GLY A 856 16.75 26.81 -8.60
CA GLY A 856 16.98 26.80 -10.06
C GLY A 856 15.83 26.49 -10.99
N TYR A 857 14.78 25.80 -10.55
CA TYR A 857 13.66 25.42 -11.45
C TYR A 857 12.41 26.29 -11.25
N GLN A 858 12.54 27.59 -11.50
CA GLN A 858 11.39 28.49 -11.73
C GLN A 858 11.37 28.99 -13.18
N LYS A 859 10.86 28.19 -14.10
CA LYS A 859 10.45 28.66 -15.45
C LYS A 859 8.94 28.56 -15.60
N GLN A 860 8.32 29.71 -15.92
CA GLN A 860 6.94 30.00 -16.38
C GLN A 860 5.76 29.17 -15.84
N LYS A 861 5.76 27.84 -15.86
CA LYS A 861 4.65 27.00 -15.37
C LYS A 861 4.40 27.09 -13.87
N SER A 862 5.45 27.25 -13.05
CA SER A 862 5.31 27.56 -11.62
C SER A 862 4.64 28.93 -11.40
N LYS A 863 4.88 29.89 -12.31
CA LYS A 863 4.31 31.23 -12.21
C LYS A 863 2.80 31.23 -12.44
N GLU A 864 2.31 30.39 -13.36
CA GLU A 864 0.87 30.19 -13.60
C GLU A 864 0.18 29.48 -12.42
N ALA A 865 0.75 28.40 -11.89
CA ALA A 865 0.17 27.69 -10.73
C ALA A 865 0.15 28.57 -9.46
N VAL A 866 1.21 29.36 -9.24
CA VAL A 866 1.26 30.35 -8.14
C VAL A 866 0.24 31.47 -8.37
N ALA A 867 0.10 31.97 -9.60
CA ALA A 867 -0.90 32.96 -9.95
C ALA A 867 -2.32 32.42 -9.72
N GLU A 868 -2.64 31.22 -10.18
CA GLU A 868 -3.95 30.58 -9.97
C GLU A 868 -4.24 30.33 -8.49
N THR A 869 -3.24 29.94 -7.71
CA THR A 869 -3.39 29.77 -6.26
C THR A 869 -3.70 31.09 -5.58
N ILE A 870 -3.01 32.17 -5.96
CA ILE A 870 -3.28 33.51 -5.42
C ILE A 870 -4.64 34.02 -5.90
N GLU A 871 -4.99 33.85 -7.18
CA GLU A 871 -6.31 34.20 -7.73
C GLU A 871 -7.44 33.48 -6.98
N ASN A 872 -7.29 32.18 -6.71
CA ASN A 872 -8.26 31.39 -5.96
C ASN A 872 -8.38 31.83 -4.51
N ASN A 873 -7.26 32.15 -3.85
CA ASN A 873 -7.26 32.65 -2.47
C ASN A 873 -7.93 34.04 -2.38
N VAL A 874 -7.62 34.94 -3.31
CA VAL A 874 -8.24 36.28 -3.38
C VAL A 874 -9.73 36.16 -3.69
N ARG A 875 -10.13 35.31 -4.64
CA ARG A 875 -11.54 35.04 -4.98
C ARG A 875 -12.29 34.42 -3.80
N LYS A 876 -11.66 33.52 -3.04
CA LYS A 876 -12.23 32.94 -1.83
C LYS A 876 -12.51 34.01 -0.77
N VAL A 877 -11.56 34.90 -0.50
CA VAL A 877 -11.77 36.02 0.46
C VAL A 877 -12.90 36.95 -0.01
N ILE A 878 -12.96 37.27 -1.31
CA ILE A 878 -14.07 38.05 -1.88
C ILE A 878 -15.41 37.36 -1.66
N ILE A 879 -15.51 36.05 -1.89
CA ILE A 879 -16.76 35.28 -1.70
C ILE A 879 -17.14 35.23 -0.22
N GLU A 880 -16.19 34.90 0.66
CA GLU A 880 -16.41 34.75 2.10
C GLU A 880 -16.85 36.08 2.75
N GLU A 881 -16.25 37.19 2.36
CA GLU A 881 -16.54 38.51 2.94
C GLU A 881 -17.59 39.31 2.16
N SER A 882 -18.05 38.82 1.00
CA SER A 882 -19.02 39.52 0.12
C SER A 882 -20.30 39.94 0.83
N GLN A 883 -20.77 39.13 1.79
CA GLN A 883 -22.00 39.41 2.54
C GLN A 883 -21.86 40.62 3.47
N THR A 884 -20.62 40.95 3.89
CA THR A 884 -20.36 42.08 4.79
C THR A 884 -20.41 43.42 4.06
N ASN A 885 -20.00 43.48 2.79
CA ASN A 885 -20.11 44.70 2.00
C ASN A 885 -20.21 44.36 0.49
N PRO A 886 -21.42 44.02 0.01
CA PRO A 886 -21.60 43.50 -1.35
C PRO A 886 -21.07 44.44 -2.43
N LYS A 887 -21.34 45.75 -2.35
CA LYS A 887 -20.82 46.71 -3.34
C LYS A 887 -19.29 46.83 -3.34
N TYR A 888 -18.64 46.85 -2.17
CA TYR A 888 -17.19 46.90 -2.08
C TYR A 888 -16.52 45.66 -2.68
N TYR A 889 -16.98 44.47 -2.28
CA TYR A 889 -16.39 43.20 -2.75
C TYR A 889 -16.75 42.90 -4.22
N ASN A 890 -17.89 43.36 -4.73
CA ASN A 890 -18.19 43.32 -6.17
C ASN A 890 -17.20 44.18 -6.98
N LYS A 891 -16.86 45.38 -6.49
CA LYS A 891 -15.83 46.24 -7.12
C LYS A 891 -14.46 45.54 -7.14
N MET A 892 -14.09 44.86 -6.05
CA MET A 892 -12.84 44.09 -5.99
C MET A 892 -12.85 42.84 -6.89
N SER A 893 -14.01 42.20 -7.06
CA SER A 893 -14.17 41.08 -8.00
C SER A 893 -13.96 41.53 -9.45
N LEU A 894 -14.53 42.68 -9.83
CA LEU A 894 -14.31 43.25 -11.17
C LEU A 894 -12.83 43.57 -11.42
N LEU A 895 -12.13 44.12 -10.43
CA LEU A 895 -10.68 44.38 -10.51
C LEU A 895 -9.86 43.09 -10.61
N LEU A 896 -10.24 42.04 -9.88
CA LEU A 896 -9.60 40.72 -9.98
C LEU A 896 -9.78 40.13 -11.38
N ASP A 897 -11.00 40.16 -11.92
CA ASP A 897 -11.30 39.61 -13.23
C ASP A 897 -10.58 40.38 -14.35
N GLU A 898 -10.43 41.72 -14.21
CA GLU A 898 -9.63 42.55 -15.11
C GLU A 898 -8.13 42.19 -15.07
N LEU A 899 -7.55 41.99 -13.87
CA LEU A 899 -6.16 41.55 -13.71
C LEU A 899 -5.91 40.15 -14.29
N ILE A 900 -6.87 39.23 -14.13
CA ILE A 900 -6.81 37.89 -14.73
C ILE A 900 -6.85 37.98 -16.26
N LEU A 901 -7.70 38.85 -16.81
CA LEU A 901 -7.81 39.05 -18.26
C LEU A 901 -6.52 39.67 -18.83
N GLN A 902 -5.96 40.68 -18.17
CA GLN A 902 -4.71 41.33 -18.58
C GLN A 902 -3.52 40.37 -18.53
N ARG A 903 -3.48 39.45 -17.56
CA ARG A 903 -2.51 38.34 -17.53
C ARG A 903 -2.70 37.37 -18.70
N LYS A 904 -3.93 36.88 -18.91
CA LYS A 904 -4.24 35.88 -19.96
C LYS A 904 -4.00 36.39 -21.38
N THR A 905 -4.08 37.71 -21.59
CA THR A 905 -3.83 38.37 -22.88
C THR A 905 -2.40 38.89 -23.05
N GLU A 906 -1.50 38.59 -22.10
CA GLU A 906 -0.09 39.04 -22.07
C GLU A 906 0.09 40.57 -22.17
N THR A 907 -0.92 41.36 -21.80
CA THR A 907 -0.87 42.83 -21.82
C THR A 907 -0.17 43.43 -20.60
N MET A 908 0.11 42.63 -19.57
CA MET A 908 0.81 43.03 -18.34
C MET A 908 1.98 42.08 -18.03
N SER A 909 3.12 42.63 -17.60
CA SER A 909 4.25 41.79 -17.20
C SER A 909 3.95 41.03 -15.89
N TYR A 910 4.47 39.80 -15.75
CA TYR A 910 4.20 38.97 -14.56
C TYR A 910 4.59 39.65 -13.23
N GLN A 911 5.66 40.45 -13.23
CA GLN A 911 6.11 41.17 -12.04
C GLN A 911 5.13 42.29 -11.66
N GLN A 912 4.59 43.04 -12.63
CA GLN A 912 3.54 44.03 -12.41
C GLN A 912 2.23 43.38 -11.96
N TYR A 913 1.85 42.24 -12.55
CA TYR A 913 0.68 41.47 -12.14
C TYR A 913 0.77 41.03 -10.67
N LEU A 914 1.93 40.54 -10.22
CA LEU A 914 2.13 40.17 -8.81
C LEU A 914 2.05 41.37 -7.87
N GLU A 915 2.54 42.55 -8.28
CA GLU A 915 2.41 43.78 -7.49
C GLU A 915 0.94 44.23 -7.38
N GLU A 916 0.20 44.24 -8.48
CA GLU A 916 -1.22 44.64 -8.49
C GLU A 916 -2.12 43.64 -7.74
N ILE A 917 -1.87 42.33 -7.86
CA ILE A 917 -2.58 41.33 -7.08
C ILE A 917 -2.25 41.43 -5.59
N LYS A 918 -0.99 41.70 -5.21
CA LYS A 918 -0.63 41.95 -3.81
C LYS A 918 -1.33 43.19 -3.27
N ARG A 919 -1.44 44.23 -4.08
CA ARG A 919 -2.16 45.46 -3.75
C ARG A 919 -3.67 45.20 -3.57
N LEU A 920 -4.27 44.40 -4.45
CA LEU A 920 -5.66 43.97 -4.34
C LEU A 920 -5.90 43.13 -3.07
N ALA A 921 -5.03 42.16 -2.78
CA ALA A 921 -5.09 41.34 -1.57
C ALA A 921 -4.92 42.19 -0.29
N TYR A 922 -4.05 43.19 -0.32
CA TYR A 922 -3.89 44.16 0.77
C TYR A 922 -5.16 45.01 0.97
N ASN A 923 -5.80 45.46 -0.12
CA ASN A 923 -7.06 46.20 -0.05
C ASN A 923 -8.21 45.35 0.52
N LEU A 924 -8.23 44.04 0.25
CA LEU A 924 -9.23 43.13 0.79
C LEU A 924 -9.07 42.87 2.30
N THR A 925 -7.82 42.85 2.79
CA THR A 925 -7.50 42.54 4.20
C THR A 925 -7.41 43.80 5.08
N SER A 926 -7.23 44.98 4.48
CA SER A 926 -7.15 46.26 5.19
C SER A 926 -7.91 47.38 4.46
N PRO A 927 -9.24 47.29 4.32
CA PRO A 927 -10.07 48.28 3.62
C PRO A 927 -10.06 49.67 4.30
N THR A 928 -9.51 49.77 5.52
CA THR A 928 -9.57 50.97 6.35
C THR A 928 -8.63 52.10 5.96
N LYS A 929 -7.58 51.82 5.17
CA LYS A 929 -6.49 52.78 4.86
C LYS A 929 -6.39 53.22 3.40
N THR A 930 -7.12 52.59 2.48
CA THR A 930 -6.89 52.74 1.03
C THR A 930 -8.04 53.38 0.26
N ASN A 931 -9.25 53.39 0.81
CA ASN A 931 -10.39 54.12 0.25
C ASN A 931 -10.57 55.47 0.98
N ASN A 932 -10.73 56.55 0.20
CA ASN A 932 -11.07 57.90 0.70
C ASN A 932 -12.51 57.93 1.26
N TYR A 933 -12.77 57.22 2.36
CA TYR A 933 -14.02 57.38 3.10
C TYR A 933 -14.01 58.72 3.85
N PRO A 934 -15.14 59.43 3.95
CA PRO A 934 -15.27 60.60 4.82
C PRO A 934 -14.78 60.31 6.25
N SER A 935 -14.12 61.29 6.88
CA SER A 935 -13.52 61.13 8.23
C SER A 935 -14.54 60.83 9.34
N THR A 936 -15.82 61.02 9.04
CA THR A 936 -16.99 60.73 9.88
C THR A 936 -17.37 59.24 9.93
N LEU A 937 -16.97 58.44 8.93
CA LEU A 937 -17.26 57.00 8.86
C LEU A 937 -16.13 56.18 9.51
N SER A 938 -16.23 56.03 10.81
CA SER A 938 -15.19 55.42 11.65
C SER A 938 -15.24 53.89 11.70
N THR A 939 -16.41 53.28 11.46
CA THR A 939 -16.60 51.82 11.58
C THR A 939 -16.79 51.11 10.24
N PRO A 940 -16.35 49.83 10.11
CA PRO A 940 -16.72 48.93 9.02
C PRO A 940 -18.22 48.93 8.69
N ALA A 941 -19.09 48.89 9.70
CA ALA A 941 -20.54 48.89 9.50
C ALA A 941 -21.05 50.19 8.83
N GLN A 942 -20.55 51.36 9.25
CA GLN A 942 -20.89 52.66 8.64
C GLN A 942 -20.46 52.73 7.17
N ARG A 943 -19.30 52.15 6.84
CA ARG A 943 -18.76 52.12 5.46
C ARG A 943 -19.53 51.15 4.58
N ALA A 944 -19.92 49.99 5.12
CA ALA A 944 -20.78 49.05 4.42
C ALA A 944 -22.14 49.68 4.08
N LEU A 945 -22.74 50.43 5.02
CA LEU A 945 -23.95 51.19 4.74
C LEU A 945 -23.71 52.26 3.67
N TYR A 946 -22.63 53.05 3.78
CA TYR A 946 -22.27 54.07 2.79
C TYR A 946 -22.12 53.52 1.37
N ASP A 947 -21.35 52.44 1.19
CA ASP A 947 -21.14 51.82 -0.12
C ASP A 947 -22.47 51.33 -0.72
N ASN A 948 -23.34 50.77 0.11
CA ASN A 948 -24.60 50.20 -0.35
C ASN A 948 -25.74 51.24 -0.48
N LEU A 949 -25.61 52.43 0.13
CA LEU A 949 -26.53 53.58 0.05
C LEU A 949 -26.09 54.66 -0.94
N GLU A 950 -25.48 54.25 -2.05
CA GLU A 950 -25.08 55.16 -3.14
C GLU A 950 -24.12 56.27 -2.66
N GLU A 951 -23.25 55.95 -1.71
CA GLU A 951 -22.24 56.89 -1.17
C GLU A 951 -22.85 58.11 -0.46
N ASN A 952 -24.06 57.97 0.10
CA ASN A 952 -24.73 59.01 0.86
C ASN A 952 -24.32 58.97 2.35
N GLU A 953 -23.38 59.83 2.74
CA GLU A 953 -22.83 59.93 4.11
C GLU A 953 -23.91 60.21 5.17
N MET A 954 -24.80 61.18 4.92
CA MET A 954 -25.84 61.55 5.89
C MET A 954 -26.83 60.40 6.12
N LEU A 955 -27.19 59.68 5.06
CA LEU A 955 -28.12 58.56 5.14
C LEU A 955 -27.49 57.35 5.83
N ALA A 956 -26.21 57.07 5.57
CA ALA A 956 -25.47 55.98 6.22
C ALA A 956 -25.33 56.20 7.74
N LEU A 957 -25.01 57.42 8.18
CA LEU A 957 -24.92 57.76 9.59
C LEU A 957 -26.29 57.78 10.28
N ALA A 958 -27.32 58.29 9.61
CA ALA A 958 -28.69 58.23 10.13
C ALA A 958 -29.16 56.78 10.31
N LEU A 959 -28.86 55.91 9.34
CA LEU A 959 -29.22 54.50 9.39
C LEU A 959 -28.43 53.72 10.46
N ASP A 960 -27.12 53.93 10.59
CA ASP A 960 -26.30 53.39 11.68
C ASP A 960 -26.86 53.79 13.05
N SER A 961 -27.25 55.06 13.22
CA SER A 961 -27.88 55.52 14.46
C SER A 961 -29.24 54.86 14.72
N VAL A 962 -30.07 54.65 13.68
CA VAL A 962 -31.35 53.94 13.82
C VAL A 962 -31.11 52.49 14.25
N ILE A 963 -30.10 51.83 13.67
CA ILE A 963 -29.77 50.44 13.99
C ILE A 963 -29.28 50.32 15.43
N GLN A 964 -28.31 51.13 15.85
CA GLN A 964 -27.74 51.07 17.20
C GLN A 964 -28.78 51.34 18.29
N ASN A 965 -29.76 52.23 18.03
CA ASN A 965 -30.80 52.56 19.00
C ASN A 965 -31.99 51.58 18.99
N SER A 966 -32.23 50.88 17.88
CA SER A 966 -33.41 50.03 17.70
C SER A 966 -33.11 48.54 17.82
N LYS A 967 -31.83 48.14 17.74
CA LYS A 967 -31.41 46.75 17.89
C LYS A 967 -31.66 46.26 19.32
N LEU A 968 -32.16 45.04 19.42
CA LEU A 968 -32.35 44.32 20.70
C LEU A 968 -31.33 43.19 20.78
N ASP A 969 -31.01 42.70 21.98
CA ASP A 969 -30.12 41.54 22.10
C ASP A 969 -30.66 40.34 21.29
N ASP A 970 -29.76 39.59 20.66
CA ASP A 970 -30.04 38.45 19.79
C ASP A 970 -31.06 38.71 18.67
N TRP A 971 -31.12 39.92 18.12
CA TRP A 971 -32.10 40.29 17.10
C TRP A 971 -31.98 39.55 15.75
N ARG A 972 -30.92 38.77 15.52
CA ARG A 972 -30.59 38.09 14.24
C ARG A 972 -31.32 36.77 14.00
N ASP A 973 -32.27 36.41 14.87
CA ASP A 973 -32.92 35.10 14.92
C ASP A 973 -34.11 34.92 13.95
N GLY A 974 -34.38 35.87 13.05
CA GLY A 974 -35.55 35.82 12.16
C GLY A 974 -36.88 36.09 12.85
N GLY A 975 -36.85 36.45 14.15
CA GLY A 975 -38.02 36.58 15.00
C GLY A 975 -38.65 37.98 15.02
N ILE A 976 -39.45 38.22 16.06
CA ILE A 976 -40.14 39.52 16.27
C ILE A 976 -39.14 40.67 16.44
N ARG A 977 -37.96 40.41 17.01
CA ARG A 977 -36.90 41.39 17.24
C ARG A 977 -36.32 41.90 15.92
N GLU A 978 -36.05 40.99 14.99
CA GLU A 978 -35.61 41.33 13.64
C GLU A 978 -36.65 42.18 12.90
N ARG A 979 -37.93 41.76 12.97
CA ARG A 979 -39.03 42.51 12.32
C ARG A 979 -39.17 43.92 12.87
N LYS A 980 -38.95 44.12 14.18
CA LYS A 980 -38.97 45.45 14.81
C LYS A 980 -37.83 46.33 14.30
N LEU A 981 -36.62 45.77 14.15
CA LEU A 981 -35.50 46.49 13.56
C LEU A 981 -35.73 46.79 12.08
N LYS A 982 -36.27 45.83 11.31
CA LYS A 982 -36.64 46.01 9.90
C LYS A 982 -37.63 47.16 9.71
N LEU A 983 -38.66 47.27 10.57
CA LEU A 983 -39.61 48.39 10.54
C LEU A 983 -38.93 49.73 10.81
N ALA A 984 -37.99 49.80 11.76
CA ALA A 984 -37.26 51.03 12.05
C ALA A 984 -36.33 51.44 10.89
N VAL A 985 -35.70 50.46 10.23
CA VAL A 985 -34.91 50.69 9.01
C VAL A 985 -35.82 51.16 7.86
N ASP A 986 -37.00 50.56 7.71
CA ASP A 986 -37.94 50.90 6.65
C ASP A 986 -38.52 52.32 6.79
N GLU A 987 -38.79 52.78 8.02
CA GLU A 987 -39.23 54.16 8.25
C GLU A 987 -38.25 55.21 7.71
N LEU A 988 -36.96 54.89 7.69
CA LEU A 988 -35.90 55.75 7.16
C LEU A 988 -35.71 55.59 5.65
N ILE A 989 -35.72 54.36 5.14
CA ILE A 989 -35.40 54.03 3.73
C ILE A 989 -36.62 54.18 2.81
N LYS A 990 -37.83 53.89 3.31
CA LYS A 990 -39.12 53.99 2.62
C LYS A 990 -39.16 53.25 1.28
N ASP A 991 -38.53 52.08 1.26
CA ASP A 991 -38.44 51.21 0.09
C ASP A 991 -38.22 49.78 0.61
N ASP A 992 -39.30 48.98 0.62
CA ASP A 992 -39.32 47.61 1.17
C ASP A 992 -38.22 46.72 0.58
N GLU A 993 -37.94 46.85 -0.72
CA GLU A 993 -36.96 46.02 -1.43
C GLU A 993 -35.53 46.43 -1.06
N LYS A 994 -35.27 47.74 -0.95
CA LYS A 994 -33.96 48.24 -0.45
C LYS A 994 -33.77 47.93 1.03
N THR A 995 -34.84 48.02 1.83
CA THR A 995 -34.82 47.66 3.25
C THR A 995 -34.44 46.20 3.44
N GLU A 996 -35.00 45.26 2.66
CA GLU A 996 -34.61 43.85 2.75
C GLU A 996 -33.13 43.63 2.43
N LYS A 997 -32.64 44.21 1.33
CA LYS A 997 -31.22 44.10 0.94
C LYS A 997 -30.28 44.71 1.99
N LEU A 998 -30.68 45.82 2.62
CA LEU A 998 -29.93 46.45 3.70
C LEU A 998 -29.96 45.60 4.97
N MET A 999 -31.09 44.98 5.32
CA MET A 999 -31.19 44.10 6.48
C MET A 999 -30.23 42.91 6.40
N ASP A 1000 -30.00 42.36 5.22
CA ASP A 1000 -29.01 41.31 5.02
C ASP A 1000 -27.57 41.81 5.28
N ILE A 1001 -27.26 43.03 4.83
CA ILE A 1001 -25.95 43.68 5.07
C ILE A 1001 -25.77 44.00 6.56
N ILE A 1002 -26.82 44.48 7.23
CA ILE A 1002 -26.81 44.82 8.66
C ILE A 1002 -26.58 43.54 9.49
N LYS A 1003 -27.25 42.43 9.15
CA LYS A 1003 -27.05 41.14 9.83
C LYS A 1003 -25.62 40.63 9.70
N ALA A 1004 -24.99 40.86 8.55
CA ALA A 1004 -23.63 40.43 8.27
C ALA A 1004 -22.54 41.25 8.98
N GLN A 1005 -22.86 42.43 9.54
CA GLN A 1005 -21.90 43.21 10.34
C GLN A 1005 -21.72 42.57 11.72
N LYS A 1006 -20.47 42.35 12.15
CA LYS A 1006 -20.17 41.88 13.51
C LYS A 1006 -20.37 42.95 14.60
N GLU A 1007 -20.47 44.21 14.22
CA GLU A 1007 -20.51 45.38 15.12
C GLU A 1007 -21.93 45.76 15.58
N TYR A 1008 -22.95 45.27 14.86
CA TYR A 1008 -24.35 45.38 15.27
C TYR A 1008 -24.75 44.23 16.19
#